data_AF-A0A7H8QVX7-F1
#
_entry.id   AF-A0A7H8QVX7-F1
#
_cell.length_a   1.000
_cell.length_b   1.000
_cell.length_c   1.000
_cell.angle_alpha   90.00
_cell.angle_beta   90.00
_cell.angle_gamma   90.00
#
_symmetry.space_group_name_H-M   'P 1'
#
loop_
_entity.id
_entity.type
_entity.pdbx_description
1 polymer ?
#
loop_
_entity_poly.entity_id
_entity_poly.type
_entity_poly.pdbx_seq_one_letter_code
_entity_poly.pdbx_strand_id
1 'polypeptide(L)'
;MAITITLGPNGHYHVNDGSGYEHDTSANFLPVSGSTKLRRMLHETNELIVCPGVYDGLSARVAMQLDFKAMYMTGAGTTASRLGMADLGLAQLHDMKTNAEMIVGLDPYGPPLIADMDTGYGGPLMVAKSVQQYIQAGVAGFHIEDQVLSKRCGHLAGKKVVSKDEYLMRIRTAKLTKDRLHSDIVLIARTDALQQHGYEECIDRLKAARDLGADVGLLEGFTSAEQARQAVQDLAPWPLLLNMVENGAGPVITTHEAKEMGFRIMIFSFASLAPAYLGIRSAFERIKTEGIVGTPEGLGPRKLFESSFPETTMKLVDFISVPLVTLTPLVSAALQYRGADISSLLVEEDSNISYKSVDGQSESLETILADNGVNAIRQRLWVNPADGSYDLDYNLELAKRMVAADMVIYLDLHLSDTWADPGDQTTPSGWSTTDIDTLTWQLYNYTLDVCNSFASESIPLEIVSIGNEITAGLLWPLGSTDSYYNIASLLHSAAWGIRDSDISPQPQIMIHLDNGWDWDTQSYFYETVLGEGPLLTTDFDLMGVSYYPFYSSSATLASLESSLANMASTYSKGIVVAETNWPYSCPDPEFSFPSDLTSIPFSADGQTTFLTDLAKVVAGTSNGLGLFYWEPAWIGNGNLGSSCSDNLLVDSSTDVFRSSVEVFSGF
;
A
#
# COMPACT_ATOMS: atom_id res chain seq x y z
N MET A 1 -9.43 12.36 43.29
CA MET A 1 -10.12 13.31 42.40
C MET A 1 -10.01 12.76 41.00
N ALA A 2 -11.14 12.45 40.36
CA ALA A 2 -11.17 12.06 38.96
C ALA A 2 -11.30 13.35 38.14
N ILE A 3 -10.34 13.61 37.25
CA ILE A 3 -10.44 14.69 36.27
C ILE A 3 -11.26 14.13 35.11
N THR A 4 -12.37 14.78 34.77
CA THR A 4 -13.19 14.38 33.62
C THR A 4 -12.91 15.33 32.47
N ILE A 5 -12.55 14.76 31.31
CA ILE A 5 -12.33 15.50 30.07
C ILE A 5 -13.47 15.16 29.11
N THR A 6 -14.20 16.17 28.64
CA THR A 6 -15.34 15.99 27.72
C THR A 6 -15.05 16.66 26.38
N LEU A 7 -15.04 15.89 25.30
CA LEU A 7 -14.83 16.38 23.93
C LEU A 7 -16.16 16.85 23.33
N GLY A 8 -16.18 18.08 22.84
CA GLY A 8 -17.29 18.67 22.10
C GLY A 8 -17.18 18.43 20.58
N PRO A 9 -18.29 18.56 19.84
CA PRO A 9 -18.37 18.25 18.40
C PRO A 9 -17.51 19.14 17.49
N ASN A 10 -16.86 20.17 18.03
CA ASN A 10 -16.01 21.11 17.29
C ASN A 10 -14.50 20.88 17.55
N GLY A 11 -14.14 19.78 18.23
CA GLY A 11 -12.75 19.47 18.59
C GLY A 11 -12.23 20.20 19.85
N HIS A 12 -13.09 20.95 20.55
CA HIS A 12 -12.79 21.55 21.85
C HIS A 12 -13.02 20.54 22.98
N TYR A 13 -12.25 20.62 24.06
CA TYR A 13 -12.46 19.80 25.26
C TYR A 13 -12.62 20.67 26.51
N HIS A 14 -13.46 20.19 27.43
CA HIS A 14 -13.67 20.78 28.74
C HIS A 14 -13.00 19.90 29.80
N VAL A 15 -12.20 20.50 30.67
CA VAL A 15 -11.60 19.81 31.82
C VAL A 15 -12.35 20.22 33.08
N ASN A 16 -12.95 19.24 33.76
CA ASN A 16 -13.49 19.41 35.09
C ASN A 16 -12.59 18.68 36.09
N ASP A 17 -11.86 19.47 36.89
CA ASP A 17 -10.94 18.97 37.92
C ASP A 17 -11.60 18.84 39.30
N GLY A 18 -12.92 19.09 39.39
CA GLY A 18 -13.69 19.03 40.63
C GLY A 18 -13.53 20.28 41.52
N SER A 19 -12.87 21.34 41.05
CA SER A 19 -12.72 22.62 41.78
C SER A 19 -13.93 23.55 41.65
N GLY A 20 -14.88 23.24 40.76
CA GLY A 20 -16.04 24.08 40.46
C GLY A 20 -15.74 25.26 39.52
N TYR A 21 -14.53 25.32 38.95
CA TYR A 21 -14.14 26.27 37.91
C TYR A 21 -13.94 25.54 36.57
N GLU A 22 -14.62 25.97 35.52
CA GLU A 22 -14.39 25.50 34.15
C GLU A 22 -13.15 26.20 33.59
N HIS A 23 -12.14 25.42 33.18
CA HIS A 23 -11.01 25.93 32.40
C HIS A 23 -11.32 25.76 30.90
N ASP A 24 -11.56 26.88 30.22
CA ASP A 24 -11.57 26.93 28.75
C ASP A 24 -10.12 26.94 28.24
N THR A 25 -9.56 25.76 28.02
CA THR A 25 -8.24 25.62 27.38
C THR A 25 -8.43 25.34 25.90
N SER A 26 -8.40 26.40 25.09
CA SER A 26 -8.39 26.30 23.63
C SER A 26 -7.07 25.71 23.12
N ALA A 27 -6.95 24.39 23.05
CA ALA A 27 -5.86 23.72 22.35
C ALA A 27 -6.44 22.84 21.24
N ASN A 28 -6.13 23.18 19.98
CA ASN A 28 -6.52 22.39 18.81
C ASN A 28 -5.81 21.04 18.84
N PHE A 29 -6.57 19.95 19.02
CA PHE A 29 -6.05 18.58 18.96
C PHE A 29 -6.02 17.99 17.54
N LEU A 30 -6.34 18.77 16.50
CA LEU A 30 -6.14 18.30 15.13
C LEU A 30 -4.64 18.10 14.86
N PRO A 31 -4.23 16.93 14.38
CA PRO A 31 -2.85 16.68 13.99
C PRO A 31 -2.38 17.75 12.99
N VAL A 32 -1.31 18.46 13.34
CA VAL A 32 -0.78 19.54 12.52
C VAL A 32 0.15 18.94 11.45
N SER A 33 -0.04 19.34 10.19
CA SER A 33 0.78 18.88 9.07
C SER A 33 2.27 19.19 9.30
N GLY A 34 3.15 18.39 8.67
CA GLY A 34 4.59 18.64 8.73
C GLY A 34 4.97 20.05 8.29
N SER A 35 4.36 20.56 7.23
CA SER A 35 4.62 21.91 6.72
C SER A 35 4.23 23.01 7.71
N THR A 36 3.05 22.91 8.33
CA THR A 36 2.64 23.85 9.38
C THR A 36 3.57 23.76 10.60
N LYS A 37 3.99 22.56 11.02
CA LYS A 37 4.97 22.39 12.12
C LYS A 37 6.29 23.10 11.82
N LEU A 38 6.87 22.86 10.64
CA LEU A 38 8.14 23.49 10.26
C LEU A 38 8.02 25.02 10.23
N ARG A 39 6.92 25.54 9.69
CA ARG A 39 6.62 26.98 9.67
C ARG A 39 6.53 27.56 11.09
N ARG A 40 5.84 26.88 12.01
CA ARG A 40 5.79 27.29 13.43
C ARG A 40 7.17 27.25 14.08
N MET A 41 7.96 26.20 13.87
CA MET A 41 9.33 26.12 14.41
C MET A 41 10.19 27.32 13.98
N LEU A 42 10.05 27.79 12.74
CA LEU A 42 10.74 28.97 12.21
C LEU A 42 10.27 30.28 12.85
N HIS A 43 8.96 30.46 13.04
CA HIS A 43 8.39 31.75 13.44
C HIS A 43 8.13 31.91 14.94
N GLU A 44 7.86 30.83 15.65
CA GLU A 44 7.45 30.85 17.07
C GLU A 44 8.61 30.57 18.02
N THR A 45 9.73 30.03 17.51
CA THR A 45 10.93 29.76 18.30
C THR A 45 12.16 30.41 17.67
N ASN A 46 13.24 30.51 18.42
CA ASN A 46 14.58 30.88 17.93
C ASN A 46 15.56 29.69 17.99
N GLU A 47 15.04 28.48 18.16
CA GLU A 47 15.88 27.28 18.20
C GLU A 47 16.44 26.96 16.81
N LEU A 48 17.65 26.35 16.81
CA LEU A 48 18.25 25.84 15.59
C LEU A 48 17.57 24.51 15.24
N ILE A 49 16.98 24.45 14.05
CA ILE A 49 16.32 23.25 13.54
C ILE A 49 17.39 22.35 12.91
N VAL A 50 17.77 21.28 13.63
CA VAL A 50 18.79 20.33 13.18
C VAL A 50 18.13 19.17 12.44
N CYS A 51 18.53 18.97 11.17
CA CYS A 51 17.95 17.99 10.27
C CYS A 51 19.02 16.99 9.79
N PRO A 52 19.10 15.76 10.35
CA PRO A 52 20.00 14.75 9.81
C PRO A 52 19.57 14.34 8.40
N GLY A 53 20.55 14.14 7.52
CA GLY A 53 20.32 13.62 6.17
C GLY A 53 19.90 12.16 6.22
N VAL A 54 18.72 11.86 5.70
CA VAL A 54 18.12 10.52 5.57
C VAL A 54 17.85 10.23 4.09
N TYR A 55 17.93 8.96 3.68
CA TYR A 55 17.72 8.56 2.28
C TYR A 55 16.81 7.33 2.11
N ASP A 56 16.44 6.66 3.20
CA ASP A 56 15.60 5.47 3.24
C ASP A 56 14.81 5.37 4.55
N GLY A 57 14.00 4.31 4.69
CA GLY A 57 13.19 4.10 5.90
C GLY A 57 14.00 3.83 7.16
N LEU A 58 15.15 3.13 7.03
CA LEU A 58 16.00 2.79 8.17
C LEU A 58 16.65 4.05 8.76
N SER A 59 17.27 4.87 7.93
CA SER A 59 17.89 6.13 8.35
C SER A 59 16.87 7.12 8.94
N ALA A 60 15.66 7.19 8.38
CA ALA A 60 14.58 8.01 8.90
C ALA A 60 14.08 7.53 10.27
N ARG A 61 13.85 6.23 10.46
CA ARG A 61 13.42 5.67 11.75
C ARG A 61 14.47 5.89 12.84
N VAL A 62 15.75 5.72 12.54
CA VAL A 62 16.83 6.02 13.48
C VAL A 62 16.82 7.50 13.88
N ALA A 63 16.59 8.42 12.92
CA ALA A 63 16.47 9.85 13.24
C ALA A 63 15.26 10.14 14.16
N MET A 64 14.10 9.52 13.89
CA MET A 64 12.91 9.66 14.73
C MET A 64 13.13 9.15 16.16
N GLN A 65 13.77 8.00 16.32
CA GLN A 65 14.05 7.39 17.63
C GLN A 65 15.06 8.18 18.47
N LEU A 66 15.98 8.88 17.79
CA LEU A 66 16.88 9.82 18.43
C LEU A 66 16.23 11.19 18.69
N ASP A 67 14.90 11.29 18.54
CA ASP A 67 14.09 12.47 18.84
C ASP A 67 14.46 13.73 18.04
N PHE A 68 15.07 13.57 16.86
CA PHE A 68 15.31 14.70 15.96
C PHE A 68 13.99 15.37 15.59
N LYS A 69 13.93 16.69 15.77
CA LYS A 69 12.69 17.48 15.60
C LYS A 69 12.36 17.80 14.14
N ALA A 70 13.26 17.50 13.22
CA ALA A 70 13.08 17.63 11.78
C ALA A 70 14.09 16.71 11.08
N MET A 71 13.85 16.38 9.81
CA MET A 71 14.74 15.54 9.00
C MET A 71 15.00 16.20 7.65
N TYR A 72 16.07 15.78 6.98
CA TYR A 72 16.38 16.22 5.62
C TYR A 72 16.51 15.03 4.68
N MET A 73 15.71 14.96 3.62
CA MET A 73 15.90 13.98 2.56
C MET A 73 17.02 14.46 1.63
N THR A 74 18.12 13.71 1.63
CA THR A 74 19.30 14.04 0.82
C THR A 74 19.10 13.65 -0.65
N GLY A 75 19.25 14.61 -1.57
CA GLY A 75 19.21 14.34 -3.02
C GLY A 75 20.35 13.44 -3.48
N ALA A 76 21.57 13.67 -2.96
CA ALA A 76 22.71 12.82 -3.27
C ALA A 76 22.55 11.39 -2.70
N GLY A 77 22.03 11.27 -1.49
CA GLY A 77 21.75 9.95 -0.90
C GLY A 77 20.64 9.23 -1.65
N THR A 78 19.58 9.93 -2.06
CA THR A 78 18.50 9.36 -2.87
C THR A 78 19.01 8.87 -4.22
N THR A 79 19.80 9.68 -4.93
CA THR A 79 20.37 9.28 -6.23
C THR A 79 21.31 8.08 -6.09
N ALA A 80 22.17 8.08 -5.05
CA ALA A 80 23.10 6.98 -4.81
C ALA A 80 22.39 5.67 -4.41
N SER A 81 21.37 5.74 -3.55
CA SER A 81 20.70 4.54 -3.02
C SER A 81 19.65 3.98 -3.97
N ARG A 82 18.88 4.84 -4.65
CA ARG A 82 17.77 4.44 -5.53
C ARG A 82 18.23 4.12 -6.94
N LEU A 83 19.18 4.89 -7.48
CA LEU A 83 19.63 4.75 -8.87
C LEU A 83 20.99 4.07 -8.99
N GLY A 84 21.74 3.93 -7.89
CA GLY A 84 23.14 3.47 -7.95
C GLY A 84 24.05 4.44 -8.69
N MET A 85 23.67 5.72 -8.81
CA MET A 85 24.34 6.73 -9.62
C MET A 85 24.83 7.92 -8.79
N ALA A 86 25.79 8.65 -9.33
CA ALA A 86 26.28 9.88 -8.73
C ALA A 86 25.28 11.03 -8.93
N ASP A 87 25.29 11.97 -7.98
CA ASP A 87 24.40 13.13 -7.98
C ASP A 87 24.81 14.20 -9.02
N LEU A 88 24.41 13.95 -10.26
CA LEU A 88 24.77 14.74 -11.45
C LEU A 88 23.54 15.15 -12.27
N GLY A 89 22.39 15.36 -11.58
CA GLY A 89 21.12 15.74 -12.21
C GLY A 89 20.42 14.59 -12.94
N LEU A 90 20.68 13.35 -12.50
CA LEU A 90 20.10 12.15 -13.10
C LEU A 90 18.74 11.80 -12.51
N ALA A 91 18.59 11.95 -11.19
CA ALA A 91 17.32 11.76 -10.51
C ALA A 91 16.26 12.70 -11.07
N GLN A 92 15.10 12.14 -11.36
CA GLN A 92 13.94 12.86 -11.86
C GLN A 92 12.95 13.11 -10.72
N LEU A 93 11.91 13.89 -11.01
CA LEU A 93 10.87 14.20 -10.05
C LEU A 93 10.25 12.95 -9.39
N HIS A 94 10.02 11.88 -10.17
CA HIS A 94 9.40 10.66 -9.64
C HIS A 94 10.32 9.95 -8.62
N ASP A 95 11.63 9.88 -8.87
CA ASP A 95 12.60 9.30 -7.94
C ASP A 95 12.58 10.01 -6.59
N MET A 96 12.60 11.34 -6.66
CA MET A 96 12.68 12.22 -5.49
C MET A 96 11.37 12.27 -4.72
N LYS A 97 10.23 12.39 -5.42
CA LYS A 97 8.90 12.41 -4.80
C LYS A 97 8.57 11.08 -4.13
N THR A 98 8.79 9.95 -4.81
CA THR A 98 8.46 8.63 -4.26
C THR A 98 9.31 8.32 -3.02
N ASN A 99 10.58 8.76 -3.00
CA ASN A 99 11.40 8.60 -1.81
C ASN A 99 10.92 9.50 -0.66
N ALA A 100 10.57 10.75 -0.94
CA ALA A 100 10.05 11.68 0.05
C ALA A 100 8.74 11.17 0.66
N GLU A 101 7.82 10.70 -0.18
CA GLU A 101 6.54 10.13 0.24
C GLU A 101 6.71 8.91 1.14
N MET A 102 7.64 8.01 0.82
CA MET A 102 7.97 6.87 1.69
C MET A 102 8.46 7.33 3.06
N ILE A 103 9.36 8.33 3.12
CA ILE A 103 9.91 8.84 4.39
C ILE A 103 8.84 9.55 5.21
N VAL A 104 8.02 10.40 4.59
CA VAL A 104 6.91 11.10 5.26
C VAL A 104 5.86 10.11 5.77
N GLY A 105 5.55 9.07 4.99
CA GLY A 105 4.56 8.04 5.33
C GLY A 105 4.91 7.21 6.56
N LEU A 106 6.17 7.23 7.04
CA LEU A 106 6.57 6.52 8.26
C LEU A 106 5.89 7.06 9.52
N ASP A 107 5.60 8.36 9.53
CA ASP A 107 4.80 9.06 10.53
C ASP A 107 4.32 10.41 9.93
N PRO A 108 3.09 10.48 9.38
CA PRO A 108 2.53 11.70 8.80
C PRO A 108 2.45 12.88 9.79
N TYR A 109 2.48 12.58 11.09
CA TYR A 109 2.45 13.54 12.18
C TYR A 109 3.75 13.55 12.97
N GLY A 110 4.83 13.01 12.40
CA GLY A 110 6.15 12.96 12.99
C GLY A 110 6.95 14.25 12.77
N PRO A 111 8.29 14.17 12.80
CA PRO A 111 9.16 15.31 12.53
C PRO A 111 9.05 15.75 11.06
N PRO A 112 8.93 17.07 10.78
CA PRO A 112 8.87 17.59 9.42
C PRO A 112 10.07 17.19 8.56
N LEU A 113 9.80 16.76 7.33
CA LEU A 113 10.82 16.44 6.32
C LEU A 113 11.07 17.64 5.40
N ILE A 114 12.32 18.08 5.33
CA ILE A 114 12.81 19.00 4.29
C ILE A 114 13.39 18.16 3.14
N ALA A 115 13.01 18.41 1.90
CA ALA A 115 13.47 17.63 0.74
C ALA A 115 14.25 18.47 -0.28
N ASP A 116 15.23 17.86 -0.93
CA ASP A 116 15.91 18.41 -2.10
C ASP A 116 15.00 18.33 -3.33
N MET A 117 14.72 19.47 -3.99
CA MET A 117 13.93 19.52 -5.22
C MET A 117 14.80 19.87 -6.44
N ASP A 118 16.13 19.76 -6.30
CA ASP A 118 17.13 20.13 -7.31
C ASP A 118 16.80 21.50 -7.93
N THR A 119 16.63 21.51 -9.24
CA THR A 119 16.36 22.70 -10.06
C THR A 119 14.88 22.84 -10.43
N GLY A 120 14.01 21.95 -9.91
CA GLY A 120 12.59 21.87 -10.29
C GLY A 120 12.31 21.12 -11.60
N TYR A 121 13.28 20.32 -12.08
CA TYR A 121 13.17 19.33 -13.16
C TYR A 121 12.65 19.83 -14.51
N GLY A 122 12.71 21.13 -14.78
CA GLY A 122 12.32 21.71 -16.06
C GLY A 122 11.97 23.19 -16.00
N GLY A 123 11.12 23.63 -16.93
CA GLY A 123 10.60 25.00 -16.96
C GLY A 123 9.53 25.28 -15.90
N PRO A 124 8.89 26.47 -15.93
CA PRO A 124 7.92 26.88 -14.90
C PRO A 124 6.81 25.86 -14.64
N LEU A 125 6.25 25.22 -15.68
CA LEU A 125 5.20 24.22 -15.50
C LEU A 125 5.67 22.98 -14.72
N MET A 126 6.92 22.57 -14.93
CA MET A 126 7.53 21.47 -14.17
C MET A 126 7.76 21.88 -12.72
N VAL A 127 8.26 23.09 -12.47
CA VAL A 127 8.39 23.63 -11.10
C VAL A 127 7.04 23.60 -10.38
N ALA A 128 5.97 24.06 -11.03
CA ALA A 128 4.63 24.03 -10.43
C ALA A 128 4.16 22.60 -10.14
N LYS A 129 4.37 21.66 -11.08
CA LYS A 129 4.07 20.24 -10.88
C LYS A 129 4.86 19.65 -9.71
N SER A 130 6.15 19.94 -9.60
CA SER A 130 7.00 19.45 -8.52
C SER A 130 6.55 19.95 -7.16
N VAL A 131 6.24 21.24 -7.04
CA VAL A 131 5.72 21.81 -5.79
C VAL A 131 4.39 21.17 -5.40
N GLN A 132 3.47 20.99 -6.35
CA GLN A 132 2.19 20.33 -6.08
C GLN A 132 2.41 18.88 -5.59
N GLN A 133 3.30 18.12 -6.24
CA GLN A 133 3.57 16.74 -5.85
C GLN A 133 4.28 16.62 -4.49
N TYR A 134 5.14 17.57 -4.14
CA TYR A 134 5.78 17.61 -2.81
C TYR A 134 4.76 17.94 -1.71
N ILE A 135 3.82 18.85 -1.99
CA ILE A 135 2.70 19.14 -1.07
C ILE A 135 1.85 17.87 -0.86
N GLN A 136 1.51 17.16 -1.94
CA GLN A 136 0.73 15.92 -1.88
C GLN A 136 1.46 14.80 -1.11
N ALA A 137 2.79 14.70 -1.27
CA ALA A 137 3.62 13.75 -0.53
C ALA A 137 3.80 14.11 0.95
N GLY A 138 3.26 15.24 1.42
CA GLY A 138 3.36 15.69 2.81
C GLY A 138 4.72 16.28 3.20
N VAL A 139 5.56 16.67 2.22
CA VAL A 139 6.84 17.33 2.45
C VAL A 139 6.64 18.66 3.18
N ALA A 140 7.40 18.88 4.24
CA ALA A 140 7.24 20.07 5.09
C ALA A 140 7.94 21.32 4.52
N GLY A 141 9.05 21.12 3.83
CA GLY A 141 9.76 22.18 3.12
C GLY A 141 10.64 21.61 2.03
N PHE A 142 10.99 22.43 1.05
CA PHE A 142 11.91 22.02 0.00
C PHE A 142 12.86 23.15 -0.37
N HIS A 143 14.05 22.79 -0.82
CA HIS A 143 14.95 23.76 -1.45
C HIS A 143 14.98 23.58 -2.96
N ILE A 144 15.03 24.71 -3.67
CA ILE A 144 15.16 24.78 -5.13
C ILE A 144 16.34 25.71 -5.48
N GLU A 145 17.20 25.25 -6.37
CA GLU A 145 18.49 25.89 -6.66
C GLU A 145 18.54 26.58 -8.04
N ASP A 146 19.55 27.43 -8.23
CA ASP A 146 19.83 28.17 -9.47
C ASP A 146 20.81 27.46 -10.40
N GLN A 147 21.11 26.18 -10.18
CA GLN A 147 21.93 25.42 -11.13
C GLN A 147 21.20 25.19 -12.47
N VAL A 148 21.97 24.96 -13.52
CA VAL A 148 21.47 24.42 -14.80
C VAL A 148 20.89 23.01 -14.59
N LEU A 149 20.03 22.52 -15.49
CA LEU A 149 19.42 21.18 -15.37
C LEU A 149 20.46 20.06 -15.19
N SER A 150 21.60 20.16 -15.87
CA SER A 150 22.77 19.29 -15.64
C SER A 150 23.56 19.71 -14.40
N LYS A 151 22.86 19.82 -13.27
CA LYS A 151 23.39 20.26 -11.97
C LYS A 151 24.46 19.31 -11.47
N ARG A 152 25.29 19.81 -10.57
CA ARG A 152 26.28 19.01 -9.82
C ARG A 152 25.97 19.10 -8.34
N CYS A 153 26.35 18.07 -7.58
CA CYS A 153 26.31 18.12 -6.12
C CYS A 153 26.99 19.41 -5.61
N GLY A 154 26.35 20.07 -4.62
CA GLY A 154 26.73 21.39 -4.11
C GLY A 154 28.17 21.49 -3.59
N HIS A 155 28.77 20.35 -3.20
CA HIS A 155 30.15 20.26 -2.70
C HIS A 155 31.19 19.88 -3.76
N LEU A 156 30.79 19.71 -5.03
CA LEU A 156 31.71 19.46 -6.14
C LEU A 156 32.12 20.76 -6.85
N ALA A 157 33.26 20.71 -7.53
CA ALA A 157 33.73 21.80 -8.38
C ALA A 157 32.99 21.84 -9.73
N GLY A 158 32.97 23.02 -10.35
CA GLY A 158 32.47 23.23 -11.71
C GLY A 158 30.95 23.37 -11.80
N LYS A 159 30.32 23.90 -10.75
CA LYS A 159 28.89 24.25 -10.75
C LYS A 159 28.63 25.37 -11.76
N LYS A 160 27.49 25.29 -12.43
CA LYS A 160 27.02 26.31 -13.37
C LYS A 160 25.63 26.74 -12.94
N VAL A 161 25.42 28.04 -12.87
CA VAL A 161 24.12 28.61 -12.53
C VAL A 161 23.46 29.26 -13.74
N VAL A 162 22.13 29.30 -13.70
CA VAL A 162 21.31 30.01 -14.67
C VAL A 162 21.32 31.52 -14.40
N SER A 163 20.75 32.30 -15.32
CA SER A 163 20.59 33.74 -15.13
C SER A 163 19.76 34.04 -13.88
N LYS A 164 19.95 35.23 -13.31
CA LYS A 164 19.15 35.68 -12.17
C LYS A 164 17.65 35.66 -12.51
N ASP A 165 17.26 36.02 -13.73
CA ASP A 165 15.86 35.99 -14.17
C ASP A 165 15.27 34.59 -14.18
N GLU A 166 16.01 33.58 -14.66
CA GLU A 166 15.53 32.20 -14.66
C GLU A 166 15.42 31.65 -13.22
N TYR A 167 16.40 31.96 -12.36
CA TYR A 167 16.33 31.62 -10.94
C TYR A 167 15.09 32.23 -10.27
N LEU A 168 14.86 33.53 -10.45
CA LEU A 168 13.73 34.23 -9.87
C LEU A 168 12.39 33.76 -10.45
N MET A 169 12.36 33.29 -11.70
CA MET A 169 11.19 32.62 -12.28
C MET A 169 10.84 31.35 -11.50
N ARG A 170 11.82 30.51 -11.17
CA ARG A 170 11.61 29.28 -10.38
C ARG A 170 11.01 29.61 -9.00
N ILE A 171 11.59 30.59 -8.31
CA ILE A 171 11.10 31.06 -7.00
C ILE A 171 9.67 31.59 -7.10
N ARG A 172 9.39 32.45 -8.10
CA ARG A 172 8.06 33.02 -8.31
C ARG A 172 7.03 31.93 -8.57
N THR A 173 7.34 30.96 -9.43
CA THR A 173 6.43 29.86 -9.75
C THR A 173 6.18 28.96 -8.53
N ALA A 174 7.22 28.66 -7.75
CA ALA A 174 7.07 27.89 -6.52
C ALA A 174 6.18 28.61 -5.50
N LYS A 175 6.39 29.93 -5.31
CA LYS A 175 5.55 30.77 -4.43
C LYS A 175 4.09 30.83 -4.90
N LEU A 176 3.86 31.11 -6.18
CA LEU A 176 2.51 31.15 -6.75
C LEU A 176 1.78 29.81 -6.57
N THR A 177 2.51 28.70 -6.74
CA THR A 177 1.91 27.36 -6.61
C THR A 177 1.55 27.05 -5.17
N LYS A 178 2.44 27.29 -4.20
CA LYS A 178 2.12 27.04 -2.78
C LYS A 178 0.96 27.91 -2.29
N ASP A 179 0.89 29.16 -2.74
CA ASP A 179 -0.19 30.09 -2.38
C ASP A 179 -1.53 29.64 -2.95
N ARG A 180 -1.55 29.25 -4.23
CA ARG A 180 -2.74 28.74 -4.92
C ARG A 180 -3.29 27.48 -4.24
N LEU A 181 -2.41 26.65 -3.69
CA LEU A 181 -2.78 25.42 -3.00
C LEU A 181 -3.00 25.61 -1.50
N HIS A 182 -2.95 26.85 -0.99
CA HIS A 182 -3.12 27.18 0.43
C HIS A 182 -2.23 26.34 1.36
N SER A 183 -1.00 26.06 0.92
CA SER A 183 -0.08 25.18 1.65
C SER A 183 0.92 25.96 2.49
N ASP A 184 1.15 25.48 3.72
CA ASP A 184 2.17 26.01 4.62
C ASP A 184 3.60 25.60 4.23
N ILE A 185 3.79 24.80 3.17
CA ILE A 185 5.10 24.27 2.77
C ILE A 185 6.16 25.37 2.71
N VAL A 186 7.32 25.10 3.31
CA VAL A 186 8.41 26.07 3.43
C VAL A 186 9.25 26.06 2.15
N LEU A 187 9.28 27.19 1.45
CA LEU A 187 10.08 27.42 0.25
C LEU A 187 11.47 27.93 0.64
N ILE A 188 12.49 27.11 0.44
CA ILE A 188 13.89 27.46 0.68
C ILE A 188 14.55 27.83 -0.65
N ALA A 189 14.99 29.08 -0.78
CA ALA A 189 15.67 29.55 -1.98
C ALA A 189 17.17 29.27 -1.86
N ARG A 190 17.68 28.36 -2.70
CA ARG A 190 19.10 28.00 -2.73
C ARG A 190 19.84 28.70 -3.86
N THR A 191 21.06 29.16 -3.60
CA THR A 191 21.99 29.62 -4.64
C THR A 191 23.34 28.92 -4.54
N ASP A 192 23.82 28.47 -5.69
CA ASP A 192 25.13 27.82 -5.89
C ASP A 192 26.10 28.73 -6.66
N ALA A 193 25.74 30.02 -6.82
CA ALA A 193 26.46 30.99 -7.64
C ALA A 193 27.85 31.37 -7.09
N LEU A 194 28.20 31.00 -5.85
CA LEU A 194 29.39 31.49 -5.16
C LEU A 194 30.68 31.20 -5.93
N GLN A 195 30.83 29.99 -6.48
CA GLN A 195 32.03 29.60 -7.24
C GLN A 195 32.21 30.43 -8.52
N GLN A 196 31.11 30.82 -9.18
CA GLN A 196 31.14 31.45 -10.50
C GLN A 196 31.09 32.98 -10.43
N HIS A 197 30.33 33.52 -9.47
CA HIS A 197 29.97 34.94 -9.43
C HIS A 197 30.35 35.64 -8.12
N GLY A 198 30.79 34.89 -7.10
CA GLY A 198 31.23 35.45 -5.83
C GLY A 198 30.08 35.81 -4.89
N TYR A 199 30.46 36.30 -3.70
CA TYR A 199 29.57 36.47 -2.55
C TYR A 199 28.48 37.53 -2.77
N GLU A 200 28.84 38.69 -3.32
CA GLU A 200 27.89 39.80 -3.54
C GLU A 200 26.71 39.39 -4.45
N GLU A 201 26.99 38.63 -5.51
CA GLU A 201 25.94 38.10 -6.40
C GLU A 201 25.01 37.12 -5.65
N CYS A 202 25.56 36.26 -4.79
CA CYS A 202 24.75 35.35 -3.98
C CYS A 202 23.79 36.11 -3.05
N ILE A 203 24.29 37.16 -2.39
CA ILE A 203 23.47 38.00 -1.51
C ILE A 203 22.38 38.73 -2.32
N ASP A 204 22.71 39.27 -3.49
CA ASP A 204 21.75 39.95 -4.37
C ASP A 204 20.66 38.98 -4.90
N ARG A 205 21.04 37.75 -5.27
CA ARG A 205 20.10 36.68 -5.64
C ARG A 205 19.17 36.32 -4.49
N LEU A 206 19.71 36.12 -3.30
CA LEU A 206 18.96 35.72 -2.12
C LEU A 206 18.03 36.84 -1.62
N LYS A 207 18.46 38.10 -1.65
CA LYS A 207 17.58 39.26 -1.39
C LYS A 207 16.41 39.30 -2.37
N ALA A 208 16.68 39.12 -3.66
CA ALA A 208 15.63 39.10 -4.67
C ALA A 208 14.67 37.91 -4.49
N ALA A 209 15.17 36.73 -4.12
CA ALA A 209 14.32 35.56 -3.84
C ALA A 209 13.45 35.75 -2.58
N ARG A 210 14.02 36.35 -1.51
CA ARG A 210 13.27 36.75 -0.32
C ARG A 210 12.15 37.73 -0.65
N ASP A 211 12.45 38.75 -1.45
CA ASP A 211 11.48 39.78 -1.82
C ASP A 211 10.35 39.21 -2.71
N LEU A 212 10.56 38.05 -3.34
CA LEU A 212 9.52 37.27 -4.04
C LEU A 212 8.71 36.33 -3.12
N GLY A 213 9.05 36.24 -1.83
CA GLY A 213 8.31 35.47 -0.84
C GLY A 213 8.84 34.06 -0.58
N ALA A 214 10.12 33.79 -0.86
CA ALA A 214 10.80 32.62 -0.30
C ALA A 214 10.89 32.74 1.23
N ASP A 215 10.67 31.63 1.94
CA ASP A 215 10.57 31.64 3.40
C ASP A 215 11.96 31.58 4.07
N VAL A 216 12.94 30.94 3.43
CA VAL A 216 14.29 30.69 3.95
C VAL A 216 15.33 30.82 2.84
N GLY A 217 16.52 31.32 3.16
CA GLY A 217 17.65 31.37 2.22
C GLY A 217 18.68 30.27 2.47
N LEU A 218 19.31 29.76 1.41
CA LEU A 218 20.44 28.84 1.47
C LEU A 218 21.53 29.30 0.49
N LEU A 219 22.70 29.64 1.02
CA LEU A 219 23.89 29.92 0.23
C LEU A 219 24.82 28.72 0.33
N GLU A 220 25.10 28.08 -0.80
CA GLU A 220 25.87 26.84 -0.83
C GLU A 220 27.38 27.07 -1.04
N GLY A 221 28.20 26.32 -0.30
CA GLY A 221 29.64 26.24 -0.51
C GLY A 221 30.50 27.36 0.09
N PHE A 222 30.13 27.89 1.26
CA PHE A 222 30.95 28.87 2.01
C PHE A 222 32.43 28.47 2.10
N THR A 223 33.33 29.43 1.92
CA THR A 223 34.78 29.18 1.98
C THR A 223 35.39 29.47 3.35
N SER A 224 34.66 30.11 4.26
CA SER A 224 35.09 30.38 5.64
C SER A 224 33.90 30.58 6.59
N ALA A 225 34.10 30.33 7.89
CA ALA A 225 33.08 30.55 8.92
C ALA A 225 32.72 32.04 9.05
N GLU A 226 33.66 32.93 8.74
CA GLU A 226 33.40 34.38 8.72
C GLU A 226 32.45 34.77 7.58
N GLN A 227 32.62 34.17 6.39
CA GLN A 227 31.69 34.39 5.29
C GLN A 227 30.28 33.88 5.62
N ALA A 228 30.18 32.73 6.30
CA ALA A 228 28.89 32.21 6.76
C ALA A 228 28.22 33.16 7.78
N ARG A 229 28.98 33.70 8.74
CA ARG A 229 28.51 34.71 9.70
C ARG A 229 28.07 35.99 9.01
N GLN A 230 28.84 36.48 8.04
CA GLN A 230 28.51 37.67 7.26
C GLN A 230 27.19 37.48 6.48
N ALA A 231 26.96 36.30 5.91
CA ALA A 231 25.72 36.01 5.16
C ALA A 231 24.48 36.11 6.05
N VAL A 232 24.56 35.59 7.28
CA VAL A 232 23.47 35.72 8.27
C VAL A 232 23.21 37.19 8.59
N GLN A 233 24.26 37.99 8.79
CA GLN A 233 24.12 39.42 9.07
C GLN A 233 23.50 40.19 7.89
N ASP A 234 23.94 39.90 6.65
CA ASP A 234 23.52 40.63 5.44
C ASP A 234 22.08 40.33 5.01
N LEU A 235 21.57 39.15 5.39
CA LEU A 235 20.22 38.68 5.06
C LEU A 235 19.25 38.78 6.24
N ALA A 236 19.73 39.13 7.44
CA ALA A 236 18.88 39.34 8.61
C ALA A 236 17.73 40.32 8.33
N PRO A 237 16.54 40.09 8.91
CA PRO A 237 16.18 39.02 9.84
C PRO A 237 15.71 37.72 9.15
N TRP A 238 16.00 37.55 7.85
CA TRP A 238 15.50 36.40 7.09
C TRP A 238 16.17 35.09 7.54
N PRO A 239 15.41 34.01 7.84
CA PRO A 239 15.99 32.75 8.26
C PRO A 239 16.92 32.17 7.20
N LEU A 240 18.10 31.73 7.61
CA LEU A 240 19.03 31.01 6.75
C LEU A 240 19.17 29.54 7.16
N LEU A 241 19.36 28.71 6.15
CA LEU A 241 19.72 27.30 6.24
C LEU A 241 21.21 27.13 5.95
N LEU A 242 21.89 26.34 6.77
CA LEU A 242 23.26 25.89 6.55
C LEU A 242 23.28 24.41 6.13
N ASN A 243 23.90 24.09 4.98
CA ASN A 243 24.20 22.72 4.60
C ASN A 243 25.60 22.35 5.09
N MET A 244 25.70 21.33 5.95
CA MET A 244 26.96 20.88 6.52
C MET A 244 27.32 19.48 6.00
N VAL A 245 28.46 19.41 5.32
CA VAL A 245 29.07 18.16 4.87
C VAL A 245 30.54 18.18 5.26
N GLU A 246 30.88 17.35 6.23
CA GLU A 246 32.26 17.15 6.67
C GLU A 246 33.11 16.56 5.52
N ASN A 247 34.36 17.00 5.42
CA ASN A 247 35.24 16.70 4.28
C ASN A 247 34.73 17.21 2.91
N GLY A 248 33.77 18.14 2.92
CA GLY A 248 33.36 18.92 1.75
C GLY A 248 34.29 20.10 1.46
N ALA A 249 33.86 20.97 0.54
CA ALA A 249 34.65 22.12 0.10
C ALA A 249 34.74 23.29 1.12
N GLY A 250 33.88 23.29 2.15
CA GLY A 250 33.74 24.37 3.14
C GLY A 250 34.28 24.02 4.53
N PRO A 251 34.30 24.99 5.46
CA PRO A 251 34.70 24.77 6.84
C PRO A 251 33.67 23.91 7.58
N VAL A 252 34.13 23.11 8.54
CA VAL A 252 33.24 22.43 9.48
C VAL A 252 32.75 23.45 10.49
N ILE A 253 31.43 23.64 10.58
CA ILE A 253 30.76 24.51 11.55
C ILE A 253 29.86 23.61 12.40
N THR A 254 29.99 23.68 13.71
CA THR A 254 29.17 22.90 14.65
C THR A 254 27.75 23.47 14.79
N THR A 255 26.81 22.68 15.31
CA THR A 255 25.45 23.15 15.61
C THR A 255 25.45 24.32 16.61
N HIS A 256 26.39 24.34 17.55
CA HIS A 256 26.55 25.42 18.51
C HIS A 256 26.96 26.72 17.81
N GLU A 257 28.04 26.68 17.01
CA GLU A 257 28.52 27.83 16.24
C GLU A 257 27.48 28.33 15.24
N ALA A 258 26.76 27.42 14.57
CA ALA A 258 25.68 27.79 13.64
C ALA A 258 24.54 28.53 14.36
N LYS A 259 24.16 28.09 15.56
CA LYS A 259 23.16 28.77 16.41
C LYS A 259 23.65 30.15 16.83
N GLU A 260 24.91 30.27 17.25
CA GLU A 260 25.53 31.56 17.63
C GLU A 260 25.62 32.54 16.45
N MET A 261 25.90 32.04 15.25
CA MET A 261 25.91 32.85 14.03
C MET A 261 24.51 33.35 13.65
N GLY A 262 23.45 32.66 14.08
CA GLY A 262 22.05 33.01 13.81
C GLY A 262 21.39 32.20 12.69
N PHE A 263 21.98 31.08 12.27
CA PHE A 263 21.29 30.15 11.38
C PHE A 263 20.05 29.57 12.05
N ARG A 264 19.01 29.30 11.26
CA ARG A 264 17.72 28.79 11.75
C ARG A 264 17.47 27.33 11.41
N ILE A 265 18.04 26.84 10.31
CA ILE A 265 18.04 25.42 9.94
C ILE A 265 19.47 24.97 9.66
N MET A 266 19.81 23.75 10.04
CA MET A 266 21.07 23.11 9.67
C MET A 266 20.80 21.68 9.19
N ILE A 267 21.18 21.37 7.95
CA ILE A 267 21.04 20.02 7.37
C ILE A 267 22.39 19.31 7.31
N PHE A 268 22.40 17.99 7.52
CA PHE A 268 23.59 17.16 7.47
C PHE A 268 23.48 16.10 6.35
N SER A 269 23.72 16.52 5.11
CA SER A 269 23.35 15.75 3.90
C SER A 269 23.93 14.33 3.79
N PHE A 270 25.06 14.05 4.44
CA PHE A 270 25.76 12.75 4.39
C PHE A 270 25.71 11.98 5.72
N ALA A 271 24.92 12.44 6.71
CA ALA A 271 24.88 11.90 8.07
C ALA A 271 24.63 10.39 8.13
N SER A 272 23.78 9.85 7.24
CA SER A 272 23.48 8.42 7.15
C SER A 272 24.27 7.71 6.04
N LEU A 273 24.42 8.35 4.88
CA LEU A 273 24.99 7.71 3.69
C LEU A 273 26.47 7.33 3.86
N ALA A 274 27.29 8.23 4.42
CA ALA A 274 28.72 7.95 4.58
C ALA A 274 28.99 6.81 5.59
N PRO A 275 28.37 6.80 6.80
CA PRO A 275 28.47 5.66 7.70
C PRO A 275 27.94 4.35 7.10
N ALA A 276 26.83 4.39 6.36
CA ALA A 276 26.27 3.20 5.70
C ALA A 276 27.25 2.62 4.68
N TYR A 277 27.83 3.46 3.81
CA TYR A 277 28.86 3.03 2.85
C TYR A 277 30.04 2.34 3.54
N LEU A 278 30.56 2.92 4.62
CA LEU A 278 31.68 2.33 5.38
C LEU A 278 31.30 0.99 6.00
N GLY A 279 30.09 0.88 6.59
CA GLY A 279 29.58 -0.34 7.19
C GLY A 279 29.40 -1.47 6.17
N ILE A 280 28.72 -1.18 5.05
CA ILE A 280 28.48 -2.15 3.97
C ILE A 280 29.81 -2.62 3.36
N ARG A 281 30.71 -1.69 3.04
CA ARG A 281 32.03 -2.03 2.48
C ARG A 281 32.82 -2.92 3.42
N SER A 282 32.88 -2.56 4.71
CA SER A 282 33.61 -3.35 5.71
C SER A 282 33.03 -4.75 5.90
N ALA A 283 31.70 -4.89 5.87
CA ALA A 283 31.03 -6.19 5.90
C ALA A 283 31.38 -7.05 4.67
N PHE A 284 31.33 -6.47 3.47
CA PHE A 284 31.64 -7.20 2.23
C PHE A 284 33.12 -7.58 2.13
N GLU A 285 34.03 -6.72 2.60
CA GLU A 285 35.45 -7.05 2.72
C GLU A 285 35.66 -8.26 3.62
N ARG A 286 35.02 -8.31 4.80
CA ARG A 286 35.10 -9.46 5.71
C ARG A 286 34.51 -10.74 5.11
N ILE A 287 33.39 -10.67 4.41
CA ILE A 287 32.84 -11.84 3.70
C ILE A 287 33.87 -12.37 2.70
N LYS A 288 34.51 -11.47 1.94
CA LYS A 288 35.50 -11.83 0.93
C LYS A 288 36.79 -12.42 1.53
N THR A 289 37.27 -11.91 2.66
CA THR A 289 38.55 -12.32 3.25
C THR A 289 38.44 -13.44 4.27
N GLU A 290 37.33 -13.48 5.03
CA GLU A 290 37.14 -14.37 6.19
C GLU A 290 35.92 -15.29 6.05
N GLY A 291 35.04 -15.08 5.06
CA GLY A 291 33.83 -15.90 4.84
C GLY A 291 32.68 -15.60 5.80
N ILE A 292 32.78 -14.56 6.62
CA ILE A 292 31.79 -14.16 7.63
C ILE A 292 31.57 -12.64 7.61
N VAL A 293 30.41 -12.19 8.09
CA VAL A 293 30.05 -10.74 8.13
C VAL A 293 30.76 -10.01 9.28
N GLY A 294 30.98 -10.70 10.40
CA GLY A 294 31.51 -10.10 11.63
C GLY A 294 30.51 -9.21 12.37
N THR A 295 29.21 -9.48 12.24
CA THR A 295 28.15 -8.74 12.96
C THR A 295 28.36 -8.84 14.48
N PRO A 296 28.31 -7.73 15.23
CA PRO A 296 28.49 -7.77 16.69
C PRO A 296 27.49 -8.70 17.37
N GLU A 297 27.95 -9.39 18.41
CA GLU A 297 27.11 -10.29 19.20
C GLU A 297 25.89 -9.55 19.75
N GLY A 298 24.71 -10.15 19.57
CA GLY A 298 23.43 -9.57 19.94
C GLY A 298 22.78 -8.66 18.89
N LEU A 299 23.46 -8.27 17.81
CA LEU A 299 22.85 -7.48 16.71
C LEU A 299 22.29 -8.40 15.61
N GLY A 300 21.19 -9.10 15.90
CA GLY A 300 20.43 -9.90 14.92
C GLY A 300 19.22 -9.17 14.34
N PRO A 301 18.48 -9.77 13.39
CA PRO A 301 17.29 -9.16 12.77
C PRO A 301 16.28 -8.64 13.78
N ARG A 302 15.99 -9.41 14.84
CA ARG A 302 15.08 -9.01 15.93
C ARG A 302 15.54 -7.70 16.60
N LYS A 303 16.80 -7.62 17.02
CA LYS A 303 17.32 -6.40 17.65
C LYS A 303 17.35 -5.21 16.69
N LEU A 304 17.64 -5.46 15.41
CA LEU A 304 17.57 -4.44 14.36
C LEU A 304 16.14 -3.92 14.18
N PHE A 305 15.15 -4.80 14.28
CA PHE A 305 13.74 -4.43 14.14
C PHE A 305 13.18 -3.74 15.39
N GLU A 306 13.48 -4.27 16.58
CA GLU A 306 13.16 -3.63 17.86
C GLU A 306 13.79 -2.24 17.95
N SER A 307 15.01 -2.10 17.43
CA SER A 307 15.73 -0.83 17.44
C SER A 307 15.38 0.10 16.29
N SER A 308 14.53 -0.27 15.32
CA SER A 308 14.29 0.56 14.12
C SER A 308 12.81 0.71 13.74
N PHE A 309 11.88 0.02 14.42
CA PHE A 309 10.46 0.04 14.09
C PHE A 309 9.61 0.25 15.36
N PRO A 310 8.40 0.82 15.27
CA PRO A 310 7.56 1.13 16.44
C PRO A 310 7.25 -0.10 17.30
N GLU A 311 7.17 0.10 18.62
CA GLU A 311 6.75 -0.94 19.57
C GLU A 311 5.41 -1.57 19.21
N THR A 312 4.50 -0.90 18.49
CA THR A 312 3.23 -1.48 18.06
C THR A 312 3.42 -2.57 17.01
N THR A 313 4.36 -2.37 16.08
CA THR A 313 4.77 -3.38 15.10
C THR A 313 5.51 -4.54 15.77
N MET A 314 6.24 -4.28 16.86
CA MET A 314 6.94 -5.32 17.65
C MET A 314 6.06 -5.97 18.73
N LYS A 315 5.01 -5.33 19.26
CA LYS A 315 4.03 -5.92 20.19
C LYS A 315 3.11 -6.92 19.50
N LEU A 316 2.86 -6.74 18.20
CA LEU A 316 2.32 -7.78 17.32
C LEU A 316 3.25 -9.02 17.27
N VAL A 317 4.56 -8.85 17.50
CA VAL A 317 5.55 -9.94 17.55
C VAL A 317 5.82 -10.44 18.99
N ASP A 318 5.66 -9.61 20.02
CA ASP A 318 5.94 -9.93 21.43
C ASP A 318 4.74 -10.48 22.21
N PHE A 319 3.50 -10.33 21.71
CA PHE A 319 2.38 -11.18 22.16
C PHE A 319 2.59 -12.67 21.85
N ILE A 320 3.63 -13.00 21.08
CA ILE A 320 3.96 -14.36 20.62
C ILE A 320 5.03 -15.04 21.52
N SER A 321 5.47 -14.45 22.65
CA SER A 321 6.60 -15.04 23.42
C SER A 321 6.59 -14.85 24.95
N VAL A 322 6.04 -15.85 25.68
CA VAL A 322 6.29 -16.16 27.12
C VAL A 322 6.46 -17.69 27.25
N PRO A 323 7.36 -18.23 28.12
CA PRO A 323 8.20 -19.38 27.78
C PRO A 323 7.52 -20.74 28.02
N LEU A 324 7.55 -21.61 27.01
CA LEU A 324 7.12 -22.99 27.15
C LEU A 324 8.34 -23.89 27.41
N VAL A 325 8.43 -24.32 28.67
CA VAL A 325 9.04 -25.59 29.04
C VAL A 325 8.52 -26.66 28.09
N THR A 326 9.42 -27.29 27.35
CA THR A 326 9.26 -28.51 26.53
C THR A 326 7.83 -29.05 26.42
N LEU A 327 7.05 -28.41 25.56
CA LEU A 327 5.90 -28.96 24.88
C LEU A 327 5.92 -28.26 23.53
N THR A 328 5.92 -29.02 22.44
CA THR A 328 5.79 -28.50 21.08
C THR A 328 4.40 -27.88 20.88
N PRO A 329 4.29 -26.65 20.35
CA PRO A 329 3.10 -26.28 19.59
C PRO A 329 3.45 -25.69 18.22
N LEU A 330 2.80 -26.22 17.19
CA LEU A 330 2.52 -25.52 15.94
C LEU A 330 1.56 -24.37 16.27
N VAL A 331 1.91 -23.13 15.97
CA VAL A 331 0.94 -22.03 15.92
C VAL A 331 1.01 -21.47 14.50
N SER A 332 -0.01 -21.78 13.70
CA SER A 332 -0.26 -21.20 12.38
C SER A 332 -0.61 -19.73 12.55
N ALA A 333 -0.03 -18.84 11.75
CA ALA A 333 -0.53 -17.47 11.65
C ALA A 333 -1.91 -17.52 10.97
N ALA A 334 -2.92 -16.88 11.56
CA ALA A 334 -4.27 -16.89 11.03
C ALA A 334 -4.35 -16.15 9.69
N LEU A 335 -5.03 -16.72 8.69
CA LEU A 335 -5.24 -16.07 7.38
C LEU A 335 -5.96 -14.73 7.52
N GLN A 336 -5.62 -13.73 6.70
CA GLN A 336 -6.30 -12.43 6.67
C GLN A 336 -7.77 -12.59 6.23
N TYR A 337 -8.01 -13.35 5.16
CA TYR A 337 -9.35 -13.66 4.68
C TYR A 337 -9.67 -15.14 4.94
N ARG A 338 -10.65 -15.37 5.81
CA ARG A 338 -11.25 -16.68 6.10
C ARG A 338 -12.68 -16.57 5.61
N GLY A 339 -12.88 -16.94 4.35
CA GLY A 339 -14.07 -16.55 3.62
C GLY A 339 -14.96 -17.68 3.19
N ALA A 340 -16.18 -17.30 2.81
CA ALA A 340 -17.14 -18.16 2.14
C ALA A 340 -17.83 -17.38 1.01
N ASP A 341 -18.16 -18.07 -0.08
CA ASP A 341 -19.16 -17.60 -1.05
C ASP A 341 -20.53 -18.10 -0.60
N ILE A 342 -21.48 -17.20 -0.39
CA ILE A 342 -22.85 -17.54 -0.02
C ILE A 342 -23.85 -16.81 -0.88
N SER A 343 -23.50 -16.58 -2.15
CA SER A 343 -24.34 -15.75 -3.01
C SER A 343 -25.72 -16.38 -3.22
N SER A 344 -25.89 -17.69 -3.06
CA SER A 344 -27.19 -18.38 -3.11
C SER A 344 -28.17 -17.98 -2.00
N LEU A 345 -27.72 -17.36 -0.90
CA LEU A 345 -28.50 -17.17 0.32
C LEU A 345 -29.91 -16.61 0.12
N LEU A 346 -30.07 -15.50 -0.60
CA LEU A 346 -31.40 -14.89 -0.76
C LEU A 346 -32.32 -15.75 -1.64
N VAL A 347 -31.77 -16.44 -2.65
CA VAL A 347 -32.52 -17.42 -3.47
C VAL A 347 -33.02 -18.58 -2.60
N GLU A 348 -32.19 -19.03 -1.66
CA GLU A 348 -32.56 -20.10 -0.71
C GLU A 348 -33.63 -19.64 0.27
N GLU A 349 -33.49 -18.45 0.84
CA GLU A 349 -34.48 -17.87 1.76
C GLU A 349 -35.83 -17.61 1.07
N ASP A 350 -35.83 -17.13 -0.18
CA ASP A 350 -37.03 -17.00 -1.00
C ASP A 350 -37.70 -18.36 -1.29
N SER A 351 -36.89 -19.43 -1.28
CA SER A 351 -37.34 -20.82 -1.36
C SER A 351 -37.76 -21.42 -0.01
N ASN A 352 -37.83 -20.60 1.04
CA ASN A 352 -38.13 -20.97 2.44
C ASN A 352 -37.12 -21.92 3.08
N ILE A 353 -35.86 -21.86 2.64
CA ILE A 353 -34.74 -22.53 3.31
C ILE A 353 -34.29 -21.67 4.49
N SER A 354 -33.95 -22.31 5.60
CA SER A 354 -33.46 -21.67 6.82
C SER A 354 -32.40 -22.54 7.44
N TYR A 355 -31.45 -21.97 8.19
CA TYR A 355 -30.31 -22.71 8.72
C TYR A 355 -30.36 -22.82 10.24
N LYS A 356 -29.60 -23.79 10.75
CA LYS A 356 -29.36 -23.98 12.18
C LYS A 356 -27.87 -24.06 12.45
N SER A 357 -27.43 -23.45 13.55
CA SER A 357 -26.07 -23.59 14.06
C SER A 357 -25.74 -25.04 14.40
N VAL A 358 -24.47 -25.33 14.70
CA VAL A 358 -23.99 -26.69 15.04
C VAL A 358 -24.77 -27.29 16.25
N ASP A 359 -25.23 -26.43 17.16
CA ASP A 359 -26.07 -26.80 18.32
C ASP A 359 -27.57 -26.96 17.98
N GLY A 360 -27.94 -26.83 16.71
CA GLY A 360 -29.31 -26.98 16.22
C GLY A 360 -30.23 -25.79 16.47
N GLN A 361 -29.69 -24.60 16.80
CA GLN A 361 -30.49 -23.39 16.98
C GLN A 361 -30.71 -22.68 15.64
N SER A 362 -31.96 -22.28 15.36
CA SER A 362 -32.27 -21.52 14.15
C SER A 362 -31.72 -20.10 14.24
N GLU A 363 -30.86 -19.76 13.29
CA GLU A 363 -30.11 -18.50 13.21
C GLU A 363 -29.98 -18.08 11.74
N SER A 364 -29.67 -16.81 11.47
CA SER A 364 -29.37 -16.36 10.10
C SER A 364 -28.01 -16.90 9.66
N LEU A 365 -27.84 -17.16 8.36
CA LEU A 365 -26.61 -17.74 7.82
C LEU A 365 -25.39 -16.88 8.17
N GLU A 366 -25.51 -15.56 8.04
CA GLU A 366 -24.44 -14.61 8.37
C GLU A 366 -24.01 -14.68 9.84
N THR A 367 -24.94 -14.92 10.76
CA THR A 367 -24.62 -15.06 12.20
C THR A 367 -23.83 -16.35 12.43
N ILE A 368 -24.31 -17.46 11.85
CA ILE A 368 -23.65 -18.76 11.98
C ILE A 368 -22.20 -18.68 11.45
N LEU A 369 -21.98 -18.07 10.29
CA LEU A 369 -20.65 -17.96 9.71
C LEU A 369 -19.73 -17.03 10.53
N ALA A 370 -20.22 -15.87 10.94
CA ALA A 370 -19.45 -14.91 11.75
C ALA A 370 -19.04 -15.52 13.10
N ASP A 371 -19.96 -16.19 13.80
CA ASP A 371 -19.69 -16.86 15.07
C ASP A 371 -18.67 -18.00 14.94
N ASN A 372 -18.51 -18.55 13.74
CA ASN A 372 -17.54 -19.60 13.41
C ASN A 372 -16.24 -19.07 12.80
N GLY A 373 -16.03 -17.74 12.75
CA GLY A 373 -14.74 -17.13 12.43
C GLY A 373 -14.57 -16.69 10.96
N VAL A 374 -15.62 -16.83 10.14
CA VAL A 374 -15.66 -16.25 8.79
C VAL A 374 -15.65 -14.73 8.92
N ASN A 375 -14.78 -14.06 8.17
CA ASN A 375 -14.62 -12.61 8.22
C ASN A 375 -14.74 -11.92 6.86
N ALA A 376 -14.88 -12.67 5.77
CA ALA A 376 -14.99 -12.16 4.42
C ALA A 376 -16.02 -12.97 3.64
N ILE A 377 -16.92 -12.28 2.92
CA ILE A 377 -17.93 -12.93 2.08
C ILE A 377 -17.67 -12.61 0.63
N ARG A 378 -17.55 -13.67 -0.18
CA ARG A 378 -17.56 -13.57 -1.64
C ARG A 378 -19.01 -13.54 -2.14
N GLN A 379 -19.28 -12.66 -3.10
CA GLN A 379 -20.59 -12.56 -3.75
C GLN A 379 -20.42 -12.47 -5.27
N ARG A 380 -20.99 -13.43 -6.01
CA ARG A 380 -21.03 -13.37 -7.47
C ARG A 380 -22.02 -12.34 -7.96
N LEU A 381 -21.61 -11.58 -8.97
CA LEU A 381 -22.43 -10.55 -9.59
C LEU A 381 -22.55 -10.79 -11.09
N TRP A 382 -23.79 -10.94 -11.56
CA TRP A 382 -24.19 -11.06 -12.95
C TRP A 382 -24.71 -9.73 -13.48
N VAL A 383 -24.57 -9.50 -14.79
CA VAL A 383 -24.83 -8.19 -15.41
C VAL A 383 -26.33 -7.95 -15.62
N ASN A 384 -26.99 -8.74 -16.48
CA ASN A 384 -28.42 -8.63 -16.75
C ASN A 384 -29.13 -10.01 -16.75
N PRO A 385 -29.10 -10.74 -15.63
CA PRO A 385 -29.79 -12.02 -15.54
C PRO A 385 -31.29 -11.85 -15.70
N ALA A 386 -31.91 -12.71 -16.52
CA ALA A 386 -33.31 -12.53 -16.92
C ALA A 386 -34.32 -12.64 -15.76
N ASP A 387 -33.94 -13.33 -14.68
CA ASP A 387 -34.74 -13.53 -13.48
C ASP A 387 -34.33 -12.62 -12.31
N GLY A 388 -33.30 -11.77 -12.49
CA GLY A 388 -32.73 -10.90 -11.44
C GLY A 388 -31.79 -11.62 -10.47
N SER A 389 -31.53 -12.93 -10.67
CA SER A 389 -30.66 -13.69 -9.76
C SER A 389 -29.22 -13.15 -9.82
N TYR A 390 -28.68 -12.76 -8.66
CA TYR A 390 -27.30 -12.27 -8.52
C TYR A 390 -26.98 -10.98 -9.28
N ASP A 391 -27.97 -10.16 -9.62
CA ASP A 391 -27.72 -8.84 -10.18
C ASP A 391 -27.19 -7.84 -9.12
N LEU A 392 -27.04 -6.58 -9.50
CA LEU A 392 -26.54 -5.54 -8.61
C LEU A 392 -27.46 -5.29 -7.40
N ASP A 393 -28.78 -5.25 -7.60
CA ASP A 393 -29.73 -4.99 -6.50
C ASP A 393 -29.71 -6.13 -5.49
N TYR A 394 -29.65 -7.38 -6.00
CA TYR A 394 -29.46 -8.59 -5.19
C TYR A 394 -28.17 -8.51 -4.34
N ASN A 395 -27.05 -8.16 -4.97
CA ASN A 395 -25.76 -8.08 -4.29
C ASN A 395 -25.70 -6.94 -3.26
N LEU A 396 -26.32 -5.79 -3.53
CA LEU A 396 -26.43 -4.70 -2.55
C LEU A 396 -27.24 -5.12 -1.32
N GLU A 397 -28.32 -5.88 -1.50
CA GLU A 397 -29.11 -6.43 -0.39
C GLU A 397 -28.28 -7.42 0.45
N LEU A 398 -27.60 -8.36 -0.21
CA LEU A 398 -26.77 -9.35 0.47
C LEU A 398 -25.59 -8.69 1.21
N ALA A 399 -24.87 -7.77 0.56
CA ALA A 399 -23.74 -7.06 1.15
C ALA A 399 -24.11 -6.26 2.39
N LYS A 400 -25.29 -5.60 2.42
CA LYS A 400 -25.78 -4.90 3.62
C LYS A 400 -25.87 -5.81 4.83
N ARG A 401 -26.34 -7.05 4.64
CA ARG A 401 -26.42 -8.04 5.72
C ARG A 401 -25.04 -8.48 6.20
N MET A 402 -24.11 -8.73 5.27
CA MET A 402 -22.76 -9.19 5.63
C MET A 402 -21.96 -8.12 6.34
N VAL A 403 -22.04 -6.86 5.90
CA VAL A 403 -21.41 -5.73 6.60
C VAL A 403 -22.02 -5.52 7.99
N ALA A 404 -23.32 -5.72 8.15
CA ALA A 404 -23.97 -5.67 9.47
C ALA A 404 -23.53 -6.80 10.41
N ALA A 405 -22.98 -7.88 9.87
CA ALA A 405 -22.36 -8.99 10.59
C ALA A 405 -20.83 -8.87 10.71
N ASP A 406 -20.27 -7.65 10.52
CA ASP A 406 -18.84 -7.33 10.61
C ASP A 406 -17.94 -8.12 9.63
N MET A 407 -18.49 -8.56 8.49
CA MET A 407 -17.73 -9.22 7.44
C MET A 407 -17.41 -8.27 6.28
N VAL A 408 -16.21 -8.40 5.72
CA VAL A 408 -15.80 -7.62 4.53
C VAL A 408 -16.32 -8.25 3.23
N ILE A 409 -16.49 -7.45 2.19
CA ILE A 409 -17.06 -7.89 0.91
C ILE A 409 -15.97 -8.11 -0.14
N TYR A 410 -15.94 -9.33 -0.68
CA TYR A 410 -15.31 -9.65 -1.95
C TYR A 410 -16.41 -9.74 -3.03
N LEU A 411 -16.46 -8.78 -3.94
CA LEU A 411 -17.38 -8.79 -5.07
C LEU A 411 -16.74 -9.48 -6.28
N ASP A 412 -17.38 -10.55 -6.75
CA ASP A 412 -16.92 -11.33 -7.88
C ASP A 412 -17.69 -11.02 -9.16
N LEU A 413 -17.09 -10.23 -10.04
CA LEU A 413 -17.74 -9.81 -11.26
C LEU A 413 -17.61 -10.89 -12.32
N HIS A 414 -18.68 -11.63 -12.62
CA HIS A 414 -18.66 -12.62 -13.69
C HIS A 414 -18.54 -12.00 -15.08
N LEU A 415 -18.97 -10.75 -15.24
CA LEU A 415 -19.02 -10.05 -16.53
C LEU A 415 -19.80 -10.84 -17.59
N SER A 416 -20.87 -11.50 -17.16
CA SER A 416 -21.82 -12.29 -17.95
C SER A 416 -23.22 -12.14 -17.34
N ASP A 417 -24.26 -12.47 -18.10
CA ASP A 417 -25.64 -12.54 -17.58
C ASP A 417 -25.92 -13.85 -16.81
N THR A 418 -24.93 -14.75 -16.74
CA THR A 418 -25.01 -16.08 -16.15
C THR A 418 -23.63 -16.51 -15.62
N TRP A 419 -23.49 -17.76 -15.22
CA TRP A 419 -22.20 -18.39 -14.92
C TRP A 419 -21.14 -18.06 -15.98
N ALA A 420 -19.95 -17.68 -15.49
CA ALA A 420 -18.77 -17.45 -16.30
C ALA A 420 -17.67 -18.35 -15.76
N ASP A 421 -17.06 -19.16 -16.61
CA ASP A 421 -16.04 -20.16 -16.27
C ASP A 421 -15.16 -20.40 -17.51
N PRO A 422 -14.12 -21.26 -17.46
CA PRO A 422 -13.26 -21.49 -18.63
C PRO A 422 -13.99 -22.10 -19.85
N GLY A 423 -15.18 -22.68 -19.67
CA GLY A 423 -16.03 -23.24 -20.71
C GLY A 423 -17.08 -22.26 -21.25
N ASP A 424 -17.44 -21.21 -20.52
CA ASP A 424 -18.40 -20.19 -20.92
C ASP A 424 -18.01 -18.80 -20.40
N GLN A 425 -17.71 -17.86 -21.31
CA GLN A 425 -17.47 -16.44 -20.99
C GLN A 425 -18.39 -15.54 -21.83
N THR A 426 -19.65 -15.93 -21.97
CA THR A 426 -20.64 -15.24 -22.81
C THR A 426 -20.75 -13.75 -22.44
N THR A 427 -20.53 -12.89 -23.44
CA THR A 427 -20.70 -11.43 -23.29
C THR A 427 -22.16 -11.08 -22.91
N PRO A 428 -22.39 -10.19 -21.93
CA PRO A 428 -23.71 -9.74 -21.52
C PRO A 428 -24.59 -9.27 -22.68
N SER A 429 -25.89 -9.52 -22.58
CA SER A 429 -26.87 -9.05 -23.53
C SER A 429 -26.80 -7.54 -23.69
N GLY A 430 -26.68 -7.08 -24.94
CA GLY A 430 -26.57 -5.66 -25.28
C GLY A 430 -25.14 -5.10 -25.29
N TRP A 431 -24.15 -5.86 -24.81
CA TRP A 431 -22.75 -5.48 -24.94
C TRP A 431 -22.19 -5.83 -26.33
N SER A 432 -21.14 -5.13 -26.75
CA SER A 432 -20.52 -5.28 -28.06
C SER A 432 -19.78 -6.62 -28.15
N THR A 433 -20.14 -7.42 -29.15
CA THR A 433 -19.42 -8.66 -29.51
C THR A 433 -18.59 -8.50 -30.78
N THR A 434 -18.50 -7.29 -31.34
CA THR A 434 -17.87 -7.02 -32.65
C THR A 434 -16.87 -5.88 -32.66
N ASP A 435 -16.90 -4.99 -31.66
CA ASP A 435 -16.03 -3.82 -31.54
C ASP A 435 -15.44 -3.73 -30.13
N ILE A 436 -14.10 -3.84 -30.04
CA ILE A 436 -13.35 -3.85 -28.79
C ILE A 436 -13.32 -2.47 -28.11
N ASP A 437 -13.34 -1.38 -28.86
CA ASP A 437 -13.32 -0.03 -28.27
C ASP A 437 -14.67 0.26 -27.58
N THR A 438 -15.77 -0.18 -28.21
CA THR A 438 -17.10 -0.11 -27.59
C THR A 438 -17.18 -1.02 -26.35
N LEU A 439 -16.69 -2.26 -26.44
CA LEU A 439 -16.76 -3.22 -25.34
C LEU A 439 -15.92 -2.77 -24.13
N THR A 440 -14.72 -2.27 -24.34
CA THR A 440 -13.87 -1.73 -23.26
C THR A 440 -14.55 -0.57 -22.54
N TRP A 441 -15.22 0.34 -23.26
CA TRP A 441 -15.98 1.44 -22.66
C TRP A 441 -17.22 0.97 -21.88
N GLN A 442 -17.93 -0.04 -22.39
CA GLN A 442 -19.06 -0.65 -21.68
C GLN A 442 -18.61 -1.28 -20.36
N LEU A 443 -17.47 -1.99 -20.39
CA LEU A 443 -16.89 -2.62 -19.21
C LEU A 443 -16.38 -1.58 -18.18
N TYR A 444 -15.73 -0.50 -18.63
CA TYR A 444 -15.33 0.61 -17.76
C TYR A 444 -16.53 1.23 -17.05
N ASN A 445 -17.56 1.62 -17.81
CA ASN A 445 -18.77 2.21 -17.22
C ASN A 445 -19.45 1.26 -16.24
N TYR A 446 -19.55 -0.01 -16.60
CA TYR A 446 -20.18 -1.00 -15.74
C TYR A 446 -19.46 -1.15 -14.39
N THR A 447 -18.13 -1.32 -14.42
CA THR A 447 -17.35 -1.46 -13.19
C THR A 447 -17.36 -0.18 -12.34
N LEU A 448 -17.33 0.99 -13.00
CA LEU A 448 -17.52 2.30 -12.36
C LEU A 448 -18.89 2.42 -11.68
N ASP A 449 -19.97 2.10 -12.39
CA ASP A 449 -21.34 2.22 -11.91
C ASP A 449 -21.64 1.23 -10.77
N VAL A 450 -21.12 0.00 -10.86
CA VAL A 450 -21.20 -1.00 -9.77
C VAL A 450 -20.53 -0.45 -8.51
N CYS A 451 -19.26 -0.02 -8.60
CA CYS A 451 -18.55 0.51 -7.43
C CYS A 451 -19.20 1.78 -6.86
N ASN A 452 -19.69 2.67 -7.73
CA ASN A 452 -20.43 3.87 -7.31
C ASN A 452 -21.76 3.53 -6.61
N SER A 453 -22.42 2.44 -7.03
CA SER A 453 -23.66 2.00 -6.39
C SER A 453 -23.40 1.52 -4.96
N PHE A 454 -22.35 0.72 -4.75
CA PHE A 454 -21.87 0.34 -3.41
C PHE A 454 -21.47 1.56 -2.57
N ALA A 455 -20.75 2.52 -3.17
CA ALA A 455 -20.36 3.77 -2.50
C ALA A 455 -21.59 4.60 -2.06
N SER A 456 -22.61 4.69 -2.91
CA SER A 456 -23.84 5.44 -2.64
C SER A 456 -24.65 4.88 -1.46
N GLU A 457 -24.54 3.57 -1.25
CA GLU A 457 -25.15 2.83 -0.14
C GLU A 457 -24.22 2.75 1.08
N SER A 458 -23.03 3.37 1.03
CA SER A 458 -22.00 3.33 2.08
C SER A 458 -21.57 1.90 2.45
N ILE A 459 -21.54 1.00 1.46
CA ILE A 459 -21.09 -0.38 1.62
C ILE A 459 -19.63 -0.46 1.17
N PRO A 460 -18.67 -0.74 2.06
CA PRO A 460 -17.28 -0.89 1.67
C PRO A 460 -17.07 -2.17 0.85
N LEU A 461 -16.18 -2.10 -0.13
CA LEU A 461 -15.67 -3.25 -0.87
C LEU A 461 -14.21 -3.46 -0.52
N GLU A 462 -13.84 -4.69 -0.14
CA GLU A 462 -12.46 -5.06 0.19
C GLU A 462 -11.74 -5.59 -1.05
N ILE A 463 -12.40 -6.48 -1.79
CA ILE A 463 -11.87 -7.11 -3.01
C ILE A 463 -12.91 -6.97 -4.13
N VAL A 464 -12.45 -6.68 -5.35
CA VAL A 464 -13.25 -6.81 -6.56
C VAL A 464 -12.46 -7.62 -7.58
N SER A 465 -12.97 -8.77 -8.01
CA SER A 465 -12.38 -9.49 -9.16
C SER A 465 -12.89 -8.91 -10.48
N ILE A 466 -12.02 -8.88 -11.48
CA ILE A 466 -12.40 -8.53 -12.84
C ILE A 466 -12.52 -9.82 -13.65
N GLY A 467 -13.73 -10.36 -13.70
CA GLY A 467 -14.00 -11.66 -14.29
C GLY A 467 -13.83 -12.80 -13.30
N ASN A 468 -14.56 -13.90 -13.55
CA ASN A 468 -14.46 -15.16 -12.82
C ASN A 468 -13.75 -16.21 -13.70
N GLU A 469 -12.73 -16.86 -13.15
CA GLU A 469 -11.96 -17.94 -13.81
C GLU A 469 -11.61 -17.69 -15.29
N ILE A 470 -10.98 -16.54 -15.55
CA ILE A 470 -10.79 -16.02 -16.93
C ILE A 470 -9.61 -16.65 -17.69
N THR A 471 -9.21 -17.88 -17.34
CA THR A 471 -8.07 -18.57 -17.95
C THR A 471 -8.24 -18.76 -19.46
N ALA A 472 -9.48 -18.93 -19.93
CA ALA A 472 -9.85 -18.98 -21.34
C ALA A 472 -10.26 -17.61 -21.92
N GLY A 473 -9.92 -16.52 -21.23
CA GLY A 473 -10.32 -15.15 -21.54
C GLY A 473 -11.62 -14.75 -20.86
N LEU A 474 -12.23 -13.65 -21.33
CA LEU A 474 -13.49 -13.10 -20.84
C LEU A 474 -14.26 -12.41 -21.97
N LEU A 475 -15.57 -12.21 -21.83
CA LEU A 475 -16.38 -11.43 -22.78
C LEU A 475 -16.20 -11.90 -24.24
N TRP A 476 -16.51 -13.16 -24.50
CA TRP A 476 -16.39 -13.77 -25.82
C TRP A 476 -17.37 -13.19 -26.84
N PRO A 477 -16.98 -13.08 -28.12
CA PRO A 477 -15.75 -13.61 -28.71
C PRO A 477 -14.54 -12.68 -28.63
N LEU A 478 -14.72 -11.41 -28.22
CA LEU A 478 -13.67 -10.40 -28.37
C LEU A 478 -12.50 -10.60 -27.39
N GLY A 479 -12.77 -11.01 -26.16
CA GLY A 479 -11.73 -11.34 -25.18
C GLY A 479 -11.47 -12.85 -25.07
N SER A 480 -11.61 -13.62 -26.15
CA SER A 480 -11.10 -15.00 -26.16
C SER A 480 -9.56 -15.02 -26.20
N THR A 481 -8.96 -16.18 -25.90
CA THR A 481 -7.51 -16.39 -25.97
C THR A 481 -6.93 -16.33 -27.40
N ASP A 482 -7.77 -16.13 -28.42
CA ASP A 482 -7.30 -15.76 -29.77
C ASP A 482 -6.71 -14.34 -29.80
N SER A 483 -7.00 -13.50 -28.80
CA SER A 483 -6.45 -12.15 -28.67
C SER A 483 -6.18 -11.74 -27.21
N TYR A 484 -4.98 -12.05 -26.72
CA TYR A 484 -4.52 -11.56 -25.41
C TYR A 484 -4.44 -10.04 -25.32
N TYR A 485 -4.22 -9.33 -26.43
CA TYR A 485 -4.29 -7.86 -26.47
C TYR A 485 -5.68 -7.35 -26.07
N ASN A 486 -6.75 -7.99 -26.55
CA ASN A 486 -8.12 -7.63 -26.19
C ASN A 486 -8.38 -7.95 -24.72
N ILE A 487 -7.96 -9.12 -24.23
CA ILE A 487 -8.04 -9.48 -22.80
C ILE A 487 -7.35 -8.41 -21.95
N ALA A 488 -6.11 -8.04 -22.28
CA ALA A 488 -5.36 -7.01 -21.56
C ALA A 488 -6.07 -5.65 -21.57
N SER A 489 -6.67 -5.26 -22.71
CA SER A 489 -7.40 -4.02 -22.85
C SER A 489 -8.68 -3.99 -22.02
N LEU A 490 -9.41 -5.12 -21.94
CA LEU A 490 -10.61 -5.27 -21.13
C LEU A 490 -10.28 -5.20 -19.64
N LEU A 491 -9.26 -5.94 -19.19
CA LEU A 491 -8.81 -5.94 -17.80
C LEU A 491 -8.34 -4.55 -17.35
N HIS A 492 -7.57 -3.86 -18.18
CA HIS A 492 -7.17 -2.47 -17.92
C HIS A 492 -8.39 -1.55 -17.78
N SER A 493 -9.34 -1.66 -18.70
CA SER A 493 -10.55 -0.83 -18.71
C SER A 493 -11.41 -1.03 -17.45
N ALA A 494 -11.64 -2.28 -17.06
CA ALA A 494 -12.35 -2.61 -15.83
C ALA A 494 -11.62 -2.10 -14.57
N ALA A 495 -10.31 -2.29 -14.51
CA ALA A 495 -9.50 -1.83 -13.38
C ALA A 495 -9.61 -0.32 -13.17
N TRP A 496 -9.59 0.46 -14.27
CA TRP A 496 -9.76 1.90 -14.20
C TRP A 496 -11.19 2.34 -13.88
N GLY A 497 -12.22 1.59 -14.31
CA GLY A 497 -13.60 1.84 -13.87
C GLY A 497 -13.74 1.73 -12.36
N ILE A 498 -13.11 0.70 -11.75
CA ILE A 498 -13.03 0.57 -10.29
C ILE A 498 -12.26 1.75 -9.67
N ARG A 499 -11.06 2.07 -10.18
CA ARG A 499 -10.17 3.11 -9.62
C ARG A 499 -10.73 4.52 -9.71
N ASP A 500 -11.52 4.81 -10.73
CA ASP A 500 -12.15 6.12 -10.95
C ASP A 500 -13.48 6.27 -10.19
N SER A 501 -13.96 5.23 -9.52
CA SER A 501 -15.20 5.27 -8.76
C SER A 501 -15.08 6.04 -7.44
N ASP A 502 -16.23 6.45 -6.90
CA ASP A 502 -16.38 7.17 -5.64
C ASP A 502 -16.22 6.26 -4.40
N ILE A 503 -15.99 4.95 -4.58
CA ILE A 503 -15.79 4.00 -3.48
C ILE A 503 -14.56 4.41 -2.64
N SER A 504 -14.70 4.39 -1.31
CA SER A 504 -13.61 4.73 -0.39
C SER A 504 -13.70 3.89 0.89
N PRO A 505 -12.62 3.19 1.29
CA PRO A 505 -11.35 3.04 0.56
C PRO A 505 -11.53 2.33 -0.79
N GLN A 506 -10.53 2.45 -1.65
CA GLN A 506 -10.50 1.73 -2.93
C GLN A 506 -10.29 0.23 -2.67
N PRO A 507 -11.09 -0.67 -3.27
CA PRO A 507 -10.93 -2.10 -3.10
C PRO A 507 -9.63 -2.60 -3.73
N GLN A 508 -9.13 -3.73 -3.26
CA GLN A 508 -8.08 -4.47 -3.93
C GLN A 508 -8.63 -5.09 -5.21
N ILE A 509 -7.99 -4.84 -6.35
CA ILE A 509 -8.41 -5.40 -7.64
C ILE A 509 -7.77 -6.76 -7.84
N MET A 510 -8.57 -7.78 -8.13
CA MET A 510 -8.11 -9.15 -8.32
C MET A 510 -8.31 -9.63 -9.76
N ILE A 511 -7.34 -10.39 -10.26
CA ILE A 511 -7.52 -11.26 -11.44
C ILE A 511 -7.65 -12.69 -10.93
N HIS A 512 -8.69 -13.40 -11.34
CA HIS A 512 -9.02 -14.73 -10.85
C HIS A 512 -8.96 -15.77 -11.98
N LEU A 513 -8.14 -16.80 -11.78
CA LEU A 513 -7.95 -17.93 -12.70
C LEU A 513 -8.35 -19.26 -12.04
N ASP A 514 -8.79 -20.23 -12.82
CA ASP A 514 -8.98 -21.60 -12.35
C ASP A 514 -7.64 -22.36 -12.25
N ASN A 515 -7.70 -23.62 -11.81
CA ASN A 515 -6.54 -24.52 -11.78
C ASN A 515 -5.28 -23.94 -11.09
N GLY A 516 -5.44 -23.36 -9.91
CA GLY A 516 -4.35 -22.71 -9.16
C GLY A 516 -3.14 -23.59 -8.86
N TRP A 517 -3.32 -24.90 -8.92
CA TRP A 517 -2.26 -25.91 -8.76
C TRP A 517 -1.34 -26.04 -9.98
N ASP A 518 -1.75 -25.56 -11.16
CA ASP A 518 -1.01 -25.64 -12.40
C ASP A 518 -0.24 -24.35 -12.70
N TRP A 519 1.01 -24.28 -12.24
CA TRP A 519 1.88 -23.14 -12.48
C TRP A 519 2.08 -22.80 -13.96
N ASP A 520 2.11 -23.78 -14.85
CA ASP A 520 2.35 -23.51 -16.28
C ASP A 520 1.15 -22.73 -16.86
N THR A 521 -0.06 -23.10 -16.46
CA THR A 521 -1.28 -22.35 -16.80
C THR A 521 -1.27 -20.94 -16.20
N GLN A 522 -0.97 -20.81 -14.90
CA GLN A 522 -0.93 -19.49 -14.23
C GLN A 522 0.11 -18.57 -14.88
N SER A 523 1.34 -19.06 -15.05
CA SER A 523 2.45 -18.30 -15.63
C SER A 523 2.15 -17.90 -17.07
N TYR A 524 1.66 -18.82 -17.90
CA TYR A 524 1.35 -18.53 -19.30
C TYR A 524 0.34 -17.39 -19.45
N PHE A 525 -0.76 -17.41 -18.67
CA PHE A 525 -1.76 -16.36 -18.74
C PHE A 525 -1.15 -15.00 -18.39
N TYR A 526 -0.53 -14.87 -17.22
CA TYR A 526 0.00 -13.59 -16.72
C TYR A 526 1.17 -13.08 -17.58
N GLU A 527 2.11 -13.94 -17.98
CA GLU A 527 3.22 -13.54 -18.86
C GLU A 527 2.70 -13.03 -20.21
N THR A 528 1.72 -13.72 -20.80
CA THR A 528 1.18 -13.36 -22.10
C THR A 528 0.38 -12.06 -22.02
N VAL A 529 -0.59 -11.96 -21.11
CA VAL A 529 -1.47 -10.79 -21.01
C VAL A 529 -0.71 -9.51 -20.63
N LEU A 530 0.28 -9.60 -19.74
CA LEU A 530 1.15 -8.47 -19.39
C LEU A 530 2.12 -8.11 -20.51
N GLY A 531 2.51 -9.09 -21.34
CA GLY A 531 3.40 -8.90 -22.48
C GLY A 531 2.76 -8.09 -23.62
N GLU A 532 1.44 -8.02 -23.70
CA GLU A 532 0.71 -7.29 -24.75
C GLU A 532 0.79 -5.77 -24.59
N GLY A 533 0.91 -5.28 -23.35
CA GLY A 533 1.13 -3.86 -23.03
C GLY A 533 -0.06 -3.08 -22.44
N PRO A 534 -1.34 -3.29 -22.84
CA PRO A 534 -2.46 -2.54 -22.27
C PRO A 534 -2.64 -2.75 -20.75
N LEU A 535 -2.53 -3.99 -20.28
CA LEU A 535 -2.62 -4.31 -18.86
C LEU A 535 -1.29 -4.02 -18.17
N LEU A 536 -1.31 -3.15 -17.18
CA LEU A 536 -0.15 -2.81 -16.37
C LEU A 536 -0.12 -3.64 -15.10
N THR A 537 1.08 -3.91 -14.59
CA THR A 537 1.23 -4.56 -13.28
C THR A 537 0.67 -3.71 -12.14
N THR A 538 0.41 -2.42 -12.34
CA THR A 538 -0.24 -1.54 -11.35
C THR A 538 -1.76 -1.55 -11.42
N ASP A 539 -2.36 -2.21 -12.41
CA ASP A 539 -3.82 -2.17 -12.57
C ASP A 539 -4.53 -3.10 -11.59
N PHE A 540 -3.86 -4.15 -11.09
CA PHE A 540 -4.39 -5.11 -10.12
C PHE A 540 -3.44 -5.35 -8.95
N ASP A 541 -4.00 -5.79 -7.83
CA ASP A 541 -3.34 -5.92 -6.53
C ASP A 541 -3.22 -7.38 -6.09
N LEU A 542 -4.19 -8.21 -6.47
CA LEU A 542 -4.34 -9.61 -6.06
C LEU A 542 -4.38 -10.58 -7.25
N MET A 543 -3.88 -11.79 -7.02
CA MET A 543 -4.05 -12.95 -7.88
C MET A 543 -4.89 -13.98 -7.13
N GLY A 544 -6.10 -14.21 -7.62
CA GLY A 544 -7.02 -15.23 -7.12
C GLY A 544 -6.86 -16.53 -7.90
N VAL A 545 -6.94 -17.66 -7.22
CA VAL A 545 -7.01 -18.97 -7.88
C VAL A 545 -8.12 -19.85 -7.33
N SER A 546 -8.76 -20.64 -8.19
CA SER A 546 -9.60 -21.76 -7.75
C SER A 546 -8.76 -23.01 -7.51
N TYR A 547 -9.10 -23.76 -6.47
CA TYR A 547 -8.44 -25.01 -6.12
C TYR A 547 -9.45 -26.07 -5.67
N TYR A 548 -9.69 -27.06 -6.53
CA TYR A 548 -10.61 -28.17 -6.28
C TYR A 548 -9.89 -29.52 -6.38
N PRO A 549 -10.12 -30.44 -5.42
CA PRO A 549 -9.43 -31.73 -5.38
C PRO A 549 -10.08 -32.81 -6.26
N PHE A 550 -11.19 -32.52 -6.95
CA PHE A 550 -12.02 -33.53 -7.62
C PHE A 550 -12.17 -33.35 -9.14
N TYR A 551 -11.48 -32.38 -9.75
CA TYR A 551 -11.45 -32.23 -11.23
C TYR A 551 -10.17 -32.78 -11.88
N SER A 552 -9.13 -33.06 -11.10
CA SER A 552 -7.88 -33.64 -11.60
C SER A 552 -7.05 -34.25 -10.47
N SER A 553 -6.49 -35.44 -10.70
CA SER A 553 -5.53 -36.05 -9.77
C SER A 553 -4.21 -35.27 -9.66
N SER A 554 -3.97 -34.32 -10.58
CA SER A 554 -2.77 -33.48 -10.57
C SER A 554 -2.86 -32.31 -9.58
N ALA A 555 -4.05 -32.03 -9.02
CA ALA A 555 -4.30 -30.94 -8.08
C ALA A 555 -3.76 -31.20 -6.66
N THR A 556 -2.52 -31.66 -6.55
CA THR A 556 -1.86 -31.92 -5.26
C THR A 556 -1.65 -30.62 -4.48
N LEU A 557 -1.66 -30.69 -3.14
CA LEU A 557 -1.30 -29.54 -2.31
C LEU A 557 0.15 -29.11 -2.56
N ALA A 558 1.04 -30.05 -2.86
CA ALA A 558 2.43 -29.74 -3.23
C ALA A 558 2.54 -28.93 -4.53
N SER A 559 1.71 -29.25 -5.54
CA SER A 559 1.63 -28.48 -6.80
C SER A 559 1.06 -27.09 -6.54
N LEU A 560 0.01 -26.98 -5.73
CA LEU A 560 -0.54 -25.70 -5.31
C LEU A 560 0.50 -24.85 -4.57
N GLU A 561 1.15 -25.39 -3.55
CA GLU A 561 2.21 -24.69 -2.78
C GLU A 561 3.30 -24.13 -3.71
N SER A 562 3.75 -24.95 -4.67
CA SER A 562 4.76 -24.55 -5.65
C SER A 562 4.24 -23.43 -6.57
N SER A 563 3.02 -23.56 -7.07
CA SER A 563 2.38 -22.57 -7.95
C SER A 563 2.19 -21.23 -7.23
N LEU A 564 1.61 -21.23 -6.03
CA LEU A 564 1.39 -20.02 -5.23
C LEU A 564 2.71 -19.33 -4.88
N ALA A 565 3.75 -20.09 -4.50
CA ALA A 565 5.07 -19.55 -4.23
C ALA A 565 5.72 -18.90 -5.48
N ASN A 566 5.55 -19.53 -6.65
CA ASN A 566 6.04 -18.98 -7.91
C ASN A 566 5.28 -17.70 -8.30
N MET A 567 3.95 -17.67 -8.18
CA MET A 567 3.14 -16.49 -8.43
C MET A 567 3.57 -15.32 -7.52
N ALA A 568 3.66 -15.57 -6.21
CA ALA A 568 4.07 -14.57 -5.24
C ALA A 568 5.46 -13.98 -5.53
N SER A 569 6.44 -14.83 -5.81
CA SER A 569 7.81 -14.40 -6.09
C SER A 569 7.99 -13.71 -7.44
N THR A 570 7.21 -14.11 -8.46
CA THR A 570 7.31 -13.56 -9.81
C THR A 570 6.64 -12.20 -9.92
N TYR A 571 5.43 -12.07 -9.36
CA TYR A 571 4.58 -10.89 -9.59
C TYR A 571 4.45 -9.96 -8.38
N SER A 572 4.87 -10.40 -7.19
CA SER A 572 4.79 -9.61 -5.95
C SER A 572 3.37 -9.11 -5.65
N LYS A 573 2.36 -9.96 -5.86
CA LYS A 573 0.93 -9.68 -5.62
C LYS A 573 0.41 -10.43 -4.40
N GLY A 574 -0.74 -10.01 -3.87
CA GLY A 574 -1.43 -10.81 -2.85
C GLY A 574 -2.02 -12.07 -3.47
N ILE A 575 -1.96 -13.19 -2.76
CA ILE A 575 -2.43 -14.48 -3.24
C ILE A 575 -3.67 -14.89 -2.45
N VAL A 576 -4.74 -15.26 -3.15
CA VAL A 576 -6.00 -15.72 -2.56
C VAL A 576 -6.44 -17.02 -3.22
N VAL A 577 -6.81 -18.03 -2.44
CA VAL A 577 -7.58 -19.17 -2.97
C VAL A 577 -9.04 -18.74 -2.98
N ALA A 578 -9.51 -18.24 -4.12
CA ALA A 578 -10.81 -17.60 -4.26
C ALA A 578 -11.97 -18.61 -4.25
N GLU A 579 -11.68 -19.88 -4.54
CA GLU A 579 -12.66 -20.97 -4.51
C GLU A 579 -12.02 -22.30 -4.10
N THR A 580 -12.72 -23.07 -3.27
CA THR A 580 -12.38 -24.44 -2.94
C THR A 580 -13.56 -25.20 -2.33
N ASN A 581 -13.53 -26.53 -2.38
CA ASN A 581 -14.43 -27.42 -1.66
C ASN A 581 -13.75 -28.72 -1.22
N TRP A 582 -14.38 -29.39 -0.26
CA TRP A 582 -14.12 -30.80 0.05
C TRP A 582 -15.43 -31.54 0.30
N PRO A 583 -15.62 -32.74 -0.27
CA PRO A 583 -16.87 -33.46 -0.13
C PRO A 583 -17.05 -34.05 1.27
N TYR A 584 -18.25 -33.83 1.83
CA TYR A 584 -18.77 -34.67 2.90
C TYR A 584 -19.11 -36.07 2.37
N SER A 585 -19.57 -36.18 1.11
CA SER A 585 -19.86 -37.46 0.47
C SER A 585 -19.52 -37.44 -1.02
N CYS A 586 -18.75 -38.44 -1.47
CA CYS A 586 -18.37 -38.62 -2.86
C CYS A 586 -18.30 -40.12 -3.23
N PRO A 587 -19.46 -40.77 -3.50
CA PRO A 587 -19.51 -42.21 -3.73
C PRO A 587 -18.91 -42.66 -5.05
N ASP A 588 -18.98 -41.82 -6.09
CA ASP A 588 -18.53 -42.15 -7.45
C ASP A 588 -17.82 -40.92 -8.09
N PRO A 589 -16.60 -40.59 -7.67
CA PRO A 589 -15.87 -39.46 -8.24
C PRO A 589 -15.47 -39.73 -9.69
N GLU A 590 -15.69 -38.75 -10.57
CA GLU A 590 -15.31 -38.85 -11.99
C GLU A 590 -13.79 -38.93 -12.17
N PHE A 591 -13.04 -38.22 -11.31
CA PHE A 591 -11.59 -38.18 -11.31
C PHE A 591 -11.01 -38.77 -10.02
N SER A 592 -9.83 -39.37 -10.12
CA SER A 592 -9.09 -39.76 -8.91
C SER A 592 -8.64 -38.52 -8.14
N PHE A 593 -8.79 -38.55 -6.82
CA PHE A 593 -8.29 -37.48 -5.95
C PHE A 593 -6.75 -37.40 -5.98
N PRO A 594 -6.16 -36.22 -5.74
CA PRO A 594 -4.72 -36.03 -5.63
C PRO A 594 -4.08 -36.95 -4.59
N SER A 595 -2.88 -37.43 -4.92
CA SER A 595 -2.22 -38.49 -4.15
C SER A 595 -1.97 -38.13 -2.69
N ASP A 596 -1.66 -36.87 -2.39
CA ASP A 596 -1.46 -36.32 -1.04
C ASP A 596 -2.75 -36.03 -0.28
N LEU A 597 -3.91 -36.12 -0.94
CA LEU A 597 -5.23 -35.92 -0.33
C LEU A 597 -6.04 -37.22 -0.13
N THR A 598 -5.63 -38.32 -0.76
CA THR A 598 -6.35 -39.62 -0.70
C THR A 598 -6.56 -40.19 0.72
N SER A 599 -5.80 -39.72 1.71
CA SER A 599 -5.93 -40.17 3.10
C SER A 599 -6.99 -39.40 3.90
N ILE A 600 -7.47 -38.27 3.39
CA ILE A 600 -8.49 -37.44 4.03
C ILE A 600 -9.86 -38.10 3.78
N PRO A 601 -10.68 -38.33 4.81
CA PRO A 601 -11.98 -38.97 4.63
C PRO A 601 -13.01 -38.02 3.98
N PHE A 602 -14.05 -38.58 3.39
CA PHE A 602 -15.25 -37.82 3.02
C PHE A 602 -16.18 -37.78 4.25
N SER A 603 -16.10 -36.67 5.00
CA SER A 603 -16.84 -36.41 6.23
C SER A 603 -16.62 -34.96 6.66
N ALA A 604 -17.31 -34.51 7.71
CA ALA A 604 -17.06 -33.20 8.33
C ALA A 604 -15.60 -33.09 8.84
N ASP A 605 -15.08 -34.12 9.52
CA ASP A 605 -13.67 -34.16 9.95
C ASP A 605 -12.70 -34.06 8.76
N GLY A 606 -13.06 -34.66 7.63
CA GLY A 606 -12.30 -34.58 6.39
C GLY A 606 -12.27 -33.16 5.80
N GLN A 607 -13.43 -32.49 5.77
CA GLN A 607 -13.52 -31.08 5.38
C GLN A 607 -12.63 -30.20 6.26
N THR A 608 -12.70 -30.38 7.58
CA THR A 608 -11.84 -29.68 8.55
C THR A 608 -10.36 -29.94 8.27
N THR A 609 -9.98 -31.20 8.05
CA THR A 609 -8.58 -31.58 7.77
C THR A 609 -8.08 -30.94 6.48
N PHE A 610 -8.85 -31.07 5.39
CA PHE A 610 -8.52 -30.48 4.10
C PHE A 610 -8.36 -28.96 4.18
N LEU A 611 -9.33 -28.25 4.77
CA LEU A 611 -9.27 -26.79 4.88
C LEU A 611 -8.11 -26.33 5.75
N THR A 612 -7.82 -27.05 6.84
CA THR A 612 -6.66 -26.77 7.68
C THR A 612 -5.34 -26.94 6.91
N ASP A 613 -5.22 -27.99 6.10
CA ASP A 613 -4.00 -28.24 5.33
C ASP A 613 -3.85 -27.26 4.15
N LEU A 614 -4.95 -26.92 3.48
CA LEU A 614 -4.99 -25.88 2.46
C LEU A 614 -4.63 -24.50 3.06
N ALA A 615 -5.17 -24.16 4.22
CA ALA A 615 -4.85 -22.91 4.91
C ALA A 615 -3.37 -22.80 5.26
N LYS A 616 -2.71 -23.90 5.65
CA LYS A 616 -1.25 -23.92 5.85
C LYS A 616 -0.47 -23.62 4.59
N VAL A 617 -0.90 -24.15 3.43
CA VAL A 617 -0.26 -23.84 2.14
C VAL A 617 -0.38 -22.35 1.81
N VAL A 618 -1.57 -21.78 1.99
CA VAL A 618 -1.79 -20.34 1.76
C VAL A 618 -0.99 -19.49 2.74
N ALA A 619 -1.06 -19.77 4.05
CA ALA A 619 -0.34 -19.03 5.08
C ALA A 619 1.19 -19.18 4.96
N GLY A 620 1.67 -20.30 4.42
CA GLY A 620 3.07 -20.54 4.10
C GLY A 620 3.57 -19.80 2.85
N THR A 621 2.66 -19.30 2.01
CA THR A 621 3.00 -18.54 0.81
C THR A 621 3.30 -17.08 1.17
N SER A 622 4.37 -16.52 0.61
CA SER A 622 4.66 -15.09 0.75
C SER A 622 3.49 -14.26 0.22
N ASN A 623 2.90 -13.42 1.07
CA ASN A 623 1.70 -12.63 0.73
C ASN A 623 0.46 -13.48 0.41
N GLY A 624 0.38 -14.72 0.94
CA GLY A 624 -0.85 -15.50 0.97
C GLY A 624 -1.83 -14.90 1.98
N LEU A 625 -2.95 -14.38 1.48
CA LEU A 625 -3.88 -13.58 2.27
C LEU A 625 -5.05 -14.40 2.79
N GLY A 626 -5.55 -15.36 2.02
CA GLY A 626 -6.73 -16.10 2.46
C GLY A 626 -7.28 -17.14 1.52
N LEU A 627 -8.35 -17.78 1.97
CA LEU A 627 -9.12 -18.74 1.19
C LEU A 627 -10.62 -18.52 1.37
N PHE A 628 -11.40 -18.91 0.36
CA PHE A 628 -12.85 -18.82 0.35
C PHE A 628 -13.45 -20.19 0.02
N TYR A 629 -14.30 -20.72 0.91
CA TYR A 629 -15.07 -21.93 0.64
C TYR A 629 -16.25 -21.60 -0.26
N TRP A 630 -16.40 -22.31 -1.37
CA TRP A 630 -17.45 -21.99 -2.31
C TRP A 630 -18.78 -22.63 -1.90
N GLU A 631 -19.82 -21.81 -1.70
CA GLU A 631 -21.20 -22.23 -1.46
C GLU A 631 -21.38 -23.32 -0.38
N PRO A 632 -20.92 -23.09 0.87
CA PRO A 632 -20.99 -24.09 1.94
C PRO A 632 -22.43 -24.42 2.35
N ALA A 633 -23.41 -23.59 1.95
CA ALA A 633 -24.76 -23.62 2.47
C ALA A 633 -25.85 -23.94 1.42
N TRP A 634 -25.50 -24.11 0.13
CA TRP A 634 -26.47 -24.22 -0.97
C TRP A 634 -27.26 -25.56 -0.98
N ILE A 635 -28.24 -25.66 -0.10
CA ILE A 635 -29.19 -26.75 0.05
C ILE A 635 -29.99 -26.95 -1.25
N GLY A 636 -30.05 -28.20 -1.69
CA GLY A 636 -30.65 -28.56 -2.98
C GLY A 636 -29.65 -28.57 -4.14
N ASN A 637 -28.44 -28.03 -3.96
CA ASN A 637 -27.34 -28.09 -4.92
C ASN A 637 -26.05 -28.66 -4.30
N GLY A 638 -26.17 -29.67 -3.42
CA GLY A 638 -25.02 -30.16 -2.64
C GLY A 638 -23.84 -30.70 -3.45
N ASN A 639 -24.05 -31.11 -4.71
CA ASN A 639 -22.95 -31.52 -5.57
C ASN A 639 -22.09 -30.34 -6.04
N LEU A 640 -22.62 -29.11 -6.01
CA LEU A 640 -21.93 -27.88 -6.36
C LEU A 640 -21.24 -28.01 -7.74
N GLY A 641 -21.95 -28.55 -8.73
CA GLY A 641 -21.41 -28.75 -10.09
C GLY A 641 -20.32 -29.83 -10.23
N SER A 642 -19.88 -30.47 -9.14
CA SER A 642 -18.92 -31.58 -9.17
C SER A 642 -19.61 -32.94 -9.39
N SER A 643 -18.79 -33.99 -9.57
CA SER A 643 -19.26 -35.38 -9.57
C SER A 643 -19.55 -35.94 -8.16
N CYS A 644 -19.10 -35.24 -7.11
CA CYS A 644 -19.38 -35.64 -5.73
C CYS A 644 -20.82 -35.29 -5.35
N SER A 645 -21.42 -36.06 -4.44
CA SER A 645 -22.84 -35.88 -4.10
C SER A 645 -23.10 -34.74 -3.12
N ASP A 646 -22.14 -34.42 -2.25
CA ASP A 646 -22.32 -33.42 -1.19
C ASP A 646 -20.99 -32.79 -0.77
N ASN A 647 -20.84 -31.49 -1.08
CA ASN A 647 -19.74 -30.61 -0.72
C ASN A 647 -20.15 -29.55 0.31
N LEU A 648 -21.35 -29.61 0.87
CA LEU A 648 -21.82 -28.55 1.78
C LEU A 648 -21.14 -28.66 3.15
N LEU A 649 -21.14 -27.57 3.91
CA LEU A 649 -20.88 -27.57 5.35
C LEU A 649 -22.19 -27.66 6.16
N VAL A 650 -23.35 -27.69 5.50
CA VAL A 650 -24.66 -27.92 6.10
C VAL A 650 -25.24 -29.27 5.72
N ASP A 651 -25.93 -29.93 6.65
CA ASP A 651 -26.72 -31.12 6.35
C ASP A 651 -28.08 -30.72 5.77
N SER A 652 -28.26 -30.90 4.45
CA SER A 652 -29.48 -30.57 3.72
C SER A 652 -30.75 -31.30 4.21
N SER A 653 -30.64 -32.32 5.07
CA SER A 653 -31.80 -33.04 5.61
C SER A 653 -32.30 -32.49 6.95
N THR A 654 -31.47 -31.75 7.67
CA THR A 654 -31.77 -31.21 9.00
C THR A 654 -31.61 -29.69 9.10
N ASP A 655 -30.99 -29.10 8.08
CA ASP A 655 -30.55 -27.70 7.97
C ASP A 655 -29.50 -27.31 9.02
N VAL A 656 -28.90 -28.30 9.69
CA VAL A 656 -27.90 -28.10 10.74
C VAL A 656 -26.51 -28.02 10.11
N PHE A 657 -25.75 -26.98 10.46
CA PHE A 657 -24.35 -26.89 10.11
C PHE A 657 -23.55 -28.03 10.74
N ARG A 658 -22.69 -28.64 9.92
CA ARG A 658 -21.71 -29.65 10.33
C ARG A 658 -20.61 -28.96 11.13
N SER A 659 -19.93 -29.72 11.99
CA SER A 659 -18.79 -29.21 12.78
C SER A 659 -17.65 -28.66 11.94
N SER A 660 -17.60 -28.96 10.64
CA SER A 660 -16.59 -28.44 9.72
C SER A 660 -16.65 -26.92 9.55
N VAL A 661 -17.76 -26.25 9.86
CA VAL A 661 -17.83 -24.77 9.82
C VAL A 661 -16.95 -24.11 10.87
N GLU A 662 -16.71 -24.77 12.01
CA GLU A 662 -15.88 -24.24 13.11
C GLU A 662 -14.40 -24.07 12.69
N VAL A 663 -13.99 -24.69 11.57
CA VAL A 663 -12.61 -24.65 11.09
C VAL A 663 -12.12 -23.23 10.78
N PHE A 664 -13.02 -22.32 10.39
CA PHE A 664 -12.68 -20.92 10.11
C PHE A 664 -12.21 -20.14 11.34
N SER A 665 -12.44 -20.63 12.55
CA SER A 665 -11.87 -20.06 13.77
C SER A 665 -10.43 -20.52 14.05
N GLY A 666 -9.96 -21.55 13.32
CA GLY A 666 -8.76 -22.31 13.66
C GLY A 666 -7.51 -22.05 12.82
N PHE A 667 -7.61 -21.31 11.70
CA PHE A 667 -6.48 -21.12 10.78
C PHE A 667 -6.38 -19.72 10.18
#